data_AF-A0A7V7JLU4-F1
#
_entry.id   AF-A0A7V7JLU4-F1
#
_cell.length_a   1.000
_cell.length_b   1.000
_cell.length_c   1.000
_cell.angle_alpha   90.00
_cell.angle_beta   90.00
_cell.angle_gamma   90.00
#
_symmetry.space_group_name_H-M   'P 1'
#
loop_
_entity.id
_entity.type
_entity.pdbx_description
1 polymer ?
#
loop_
_entity_poly.entity_id
_entity_poly.type
_entity_poly.pdbx_seq_one_letter_code
_entity_poly.pdbx_strand_id
1 'polypeptide(L)'
;METPPRLYNLFPLLAGDVDGWRGHLRRIAAMGFDWIYLNPFHYPGFSGSLYAVKDHYEINPLFRGDSRVPAAELLSGFARAAAEQGLKVMMDLVVNHSSRDALLVVDHPQWFARDAAGALVSPTAVDAGEPGGLVRWGDLARLNFADPARHPAIGGYFAELALYYLRLGFAGFRCDAAYQVPAGLWRLLISAVKAERPDAVFAAETLGCTPAQAVEVVGAGFDFLFNSAKWWDFRDDWFLRQYDQFRHLAPSIAFPESHDTPRQAAAAADAADAERQARRMVLLALFAATGWMMPIGFEFGFRRRLDVVASRPADWEEPWFDLSAWIGAVNGLKATVPALAEEGMMEQLSADGDDLVRLARHDRAGGDCVTLLVNCGATPRTAEISGDLLDLSGGQAAPAPLRLTIAPGEGRLLRRPPVARTGGAIVIEAVEPEIAAARYAVKRLAGEVVEVSADIFTDGHQCLAGRLLHRAAGAGAWQEAPLAPLDNDRWHGAFAAPVPGRWQFTLEAWVDAFETWRQRAEKKAAAGQPMGLDLAEGCALVEQAMGRAAGRHHERLRRVVEAFAEASDDAQRLGLLLSNLLRQTMAACPDRSRAVRYERVPEVIVDRPGAGFAAWYEMFPRSQGSLPGRGAGFADCQARLAEIREMGFDVVYLVPIHPIGRLCRKGPDNSLPAGPGDPGSPYAIGAAEGGHRAIHPELGDLADFRAFVAEAARLGLEVAMDLAVQCAPDHPWVSEHPEWFQLRADGSIRHAENPPK
;
A
#
# COMPACT_ATOMS: atom_id res chain seq x y z
N MET A 1 3.71 -19.22 -4.14
CA MET A 1 3.25 -18.47 -2.96
C MET A 1 2.45 -19.43 -2.11
N GLU A 2 2.76 -19.53 -0.82
CA GLU A 2 1.88 -20.26 0.10
C GLU A 2 0.51 -19.60 0.16
N THR A 3 -0.53 -20.41 0.43
CA THR A 3 -1.89 -19.92 0.68
C THR A 3 -1.88 -18.96 1.88
N PRO A 4 -2.54 -17.80 1.79
CA PRO A 4 -2.66 -16.88 2.92
C PRO A 4 -3.24 -17.55 4.16
N PRO A 5 -2.70 -17.30 5.36
CA PRO A 5 -3.07 -18.04 6.54
C PRO A 5 -4.44 -17.61 7.08
N ARG A 6 -5.27 -18.59 7.42
CA ARG A 6 -6.49 -18.43 8.23
C ARG A 6 -6.17 -19.00 9.61
N LEU A 7 -5.90 -18.10 10.54
CA LEU A 7 -5.36 -18.40 11.86
C LEU A 7 -6.49 -18.46 12.90
N TYR A 8 -6.60 -19.60 13.58
CA TYR A 8 -7.36 -19.68 14.82
C TYR A 8 -6.41 -19.52 16.00
N ASN A 9 -6.52 -18.40 16.73
CA ASN A 9 -5.76 -18.20 17.94
C ASN A 9 -6.38 -19.02 19.08
N LEU A 10 -5.74 -20.14 19.40
CA LEU A 10 -6.08 -21.03 20.49
C LEU A 10 -5.38 -20.55 21.76
N PHE A 11 -6.08 -19.75 22.56
CA PHE A 11 -5.51 -19.18 23.79
C PHE A 11 -5.28 -20.31 24.84
N PRO A 12 -4.03 -20.65 25.17
CA PRO A 12 -3.71 -21.91 25.86
C PRO A 12 -4.27 -21.96 27.28
N LEU A 13 -4.28 -20.83 27.98
CA LEU A 13 -4.82 -20.72 29.34
C LEU A 13 -6.34 -20.98 29.42
N LEU A 14 -7.10 -20.63 28.37
CA LEU A 14 -8.53 -20.93 28.31
C LEU A 14 -8.78 -22.35 27.82
N ALA A 15 -7.97 -22.85 26.89
CA ALA A 15 -8.10 -24.19 26.33
C ALA A 15 -7.66 -25.31 27.30
N GLY A 16 -6.83 -25.00 28.29
CA GLY A 16 -6.38 -25.93 29.33
C GLY A 16 -5.07 -26.61 28.97
N ASP A 17 -4.94 -27.89 29.30
CA ASP A 17 -3.75 -28.69 28.97
C ASP A 17 -3.69 -29.06 27.48
N VAL A 18 -2.56 -29.63 27.06
CA VAL A 18 -2.31 -29.99 25.65
C VAL A 18 -3.35 -31.01 25.13
N ASP A 19 -3.92 -31.86 25.98
CA ASP A 19 -5.01 -32.76 25.57
C ASP A 19 -6.33 -31.98 25.38
N GLY A 20 -6.60 -30.98 26.22
CA GLY A 20 -7.66 -29.99 25.99
C GLY A 20 -7.49 -29.26 24.65
N TRP A 21 -6.27 -28.88 24.28
CA TRP A 21 -5.98 -28.26 22.99
C TRP A 21 -6.36 -29.20 21.83
N ARG A 22 -6.05 -30.50 21.95
CA ARG A 22 -6.42 -31.52 20.94
C ARG A 22 -7.93 -31.62 20.75
N GLY A 23 -8.70 -31.40 21.82
CA GLY A 23 -10.17 -31.38 21.79
C GLY A 23 -10.75 -30.33 20.83
N HIS A 24 -10.00 -29.28 20.50
CA HIS A 24 -10.45 -28.19 19.63
C HIS A 24 -10.10 -28.38 18.15
N LEU A 25 -9.20 -29.29 17.80
CA LEU A 25 -8.70 -29.43 16.42
C LEU A 25 -9.82 -29.64 15.40
N ARG A 26 -10.77 -30.54 15.70
CA ARG A 26 -11.89 -30.85 14.80
C ARG A 26 -12.79 -29.64 14.53
N ARG A 27 -13.11 -28.84 15.56
CA ARG A 27 -13.96 -27.66 15.38
C ARG A 27 -13.24 -26.55 14.60
N ILE A 28 -11.93 -26.39 14.84
CA ILE A 28 -11.10 -25.40 14.14
C ILE A 28 -11.05 -25.75 12.64
N ALA A 29 -10.77 -27.00 12.30
CA ALA A 29 -10.79 -27.48 10.93
C ALA A 29 -12.19 -27.38 10.28
N ALA A 30 -13.26 -27.68 11.02
CA ALA A 30 -14.64 -27.56 10.52
C ALA A 30 -15.03 -26.11 10.21
N MET A 31 -14.45 -25.13 10.90
CA MET A 31 -14.58 -23.69 10.58
C MET A 31 -13.71 -23.24 9.40
N GLY A 32 -12.97 -24.14 8.75
CA GLY A 32 -12.18 -23.82 7.56
C GLY A 32 -10.90 -23.01 7.84
N PHE A 33 -10.42 -22.99 9.09
CA PHE A 33 -9.07 -22.52 9.40
C PHE A 33 -8.04 -23.56 8.95
N ASP A 34 -6.85 -23.12 8.57
CA ASP A 34 -5.73 -23.97 8.16
C ASP A 34 -4.50 -23.81 9.08
N TRP A 35 -4.54 -22.83 9.99
CA TRP A 35 -3.52 -22.64 11.02
C TRP A 35 -4.11 -22.53 12.42
N ILE A 36 -3.39 -23.10 13.38
CA ILE A 36 -3.54 -22.81 14.81
C ILE A 36 -2.40 -21.87 15.20
N TYR A 37 -2.73 -20.79 15.87
CA TYR A 37 -1.77 -19.92 16.53
C TYR A 37 -1.88 -20.11 18.05
N LEU A 38 -0.77 -20.46 18.70
CA LEU A 38 -0.64 -20.54 20.15
C LEU A 38 0.15 -19.34 20.68
N ASN A 39 -0.44 -18.60 21.63
CA ASN A 39 0.31 -17.71 22.52
C ASN A 39 1.42 -18.48 23.26
N PRO A 40 2.39 -17.79 23.92
CA PRO A 40 3.47 -18.46 24.61
C PRO A 40 2.95 -19.50 25.60
N PHE A 41 3.49 -20.73 25.50
CA PHE A 41 3.13 -21.85 26.37
C PHE A 41 4.30 -22.30 27.26
N HIS A 42 5.40 -21.57 27.21
CA HIS A 42 6.64 -21.87 27.90
C HIS A 42 6.54 -21.74 29.41
N TYR A 43 7.53 -22.26 30.13
CA TYR A 43 7.62 -22.13 31.57
C TYR A 43 7.70 -20.64 31.97
N PRO A 44 6.73 -20.11 32.73
CA PRO A 44 6.69 -18.68 33.06
C PRO A 44 7.60 -18.35 34.23
N GLY A 45 8.01 -17.09 34.32
CA GLY A 45 8.71 -16.54 35.46
C GLY A 45 7.79 -16.26 36.65
N PHE A 46 8.32 -15.51 37.62
CA PHE A 46 7.65 -15.30 38.91
C PHE A 46 6.25 -14.65 38.83
N SER A 47 5.94 -13.90 37.77
CA SER A 47 4.62 -13.26 37.59
C SER A 47 3.55 -14.23 37.09
N GLY A 48 3.93 -15.40 36.57
CA GLY A 48 3.01 -16.36 35.95
C GLY A 48 2.46 -15.94 34.58
N SER A 49 2.89 -14.78 34.06
CA SER A 49 2.48 -14.28 32.73
C SER A 49 3.05 -15.15 31.61
N LEU A 50 2.22 -15.45 30.60
CA LEU A 50 2.65 -16.19 29.40
C LEU A 50 3.83 -15.49 28.70
N TYR A 51 3.84 -14.16 28.66
CA TYR A 51 4.90 -13.39 27.99
C TYR A 51 6.14 -13.19 28.87
N ALA A 52 6.06 -13.46 30.17
CA ALA A 52 7.21 -13.48 31.07
C ALA A 52 7.91 -14.85 31.03
N VAL A 53 8.49 -15.23 29.89
CA VAL A 53 9.12 -16.55 29.73
C VAL A 53 10.39 -16.65 30.55
N LYS A 54 10.50 -17.70 31.39
CA LYS A 54 11.67 -18.01 32.20
C LYS A 54 12.58 -19.05 31.54
N ASP A 55 11.98 -20.09 30.98
CA ASP A 55 12.67 -21.14 30.24
C ASP A 55 11.91 -21.40 28.93
N HIS A 56 12.61 -21.25 27.81
CA HIS A 56 12.06 -21.38 26.46
C HIS A 56 11.96 -22.83 25.98
N TYR A 57 12.55 -23.80 26.68
CA TYR A 57 12.54 -25.22 26.28
C TYR A 57 11.59 -26.06 27.12
N GLU A 58 11.16 -25.56 28.28
CA GLU A 58 10.16 -26.18 29.14
C GLU A 58 8.75 -25.60 28.93
N ILE A 59 7.73 -26.42 29.17
CA ILE A 59 6.32 -26.02 29.08
C ILE A 59 5.80 -25.55 30.44
N ASN A 60 4.89 -24.58 30.43
CA ASN A 60 4.17 -24.18 31.64
C ASN A 60 3.48 -25.41 32.28
N PRO A 61 3.65 -25.65 33.59
CA PRO A 61 3.02 -26.76 34.29
C PRO A 61 1.49 -26.83 34.11
N LEU A 62 0.83 -25.67 33.93
CA LEU A 62 -0.61 -25.60 33.67
C LEU A 62 -1.02 -26.34 32.38
N PHE A 63 -0.13 -26.45 31.40
CA PHE A 63 -0.43 -27.07 30.11
C PHE A 63 -0.04 -28.55 30.03
N ARG A 64 0.67 -29.04 31.05
CA ARG A 64 1.10 -30.45 31.13
C ARG A 64 -0.01 -31.38 31.63
N GLY A 65 -0.93 -30.86 32.46
CA GLY A 65 -1.92 -31.70 33.16
C GLY A 65 -1.22 -32.77 34.00
N ASP A 66 -1.78 -33.99 34.00
CA ASP A 66 -1.19 -35.15 34.69
C ASP A 66 -0.13 -35.90 33.85
N SER A 67 0.21 -35.37 32.68
CA SER A 67 1.11 -36.04 31.75
C SER A 67 2.54 -36.13 32.27
N ARG A 68 3.11 -37.34 32.21
CA ARG A 68 4.51 -37.62 32.59
C ARG A 68 5.46 -37.67 31.39
N VAL A 69 4.96 -37.50 30.17
CA VAL A 69 5.83 -37.49 28.98
C VAL A 69 6.68 -36.21 28.94
N PRO A 70 7.87 -36.25 28.31
CA PRO A 70 8.68 -35.06 28.07
C PRO A 70 7.89 -33.98 27.31
N ALA A 71 8.15 -32.70 27.59
CA ALA A 71 7.44 -31.58 26.96
C ALA A 71 7.53 -31.62 25.43
N ALA A 72 8.71 -31.95 24.89
CA ALA A 72 8.95 -32.12 23.46
C ALA A 72 8.00 -33.14 22.81
N GLU A 73 7.80 -34.30 23.46
CA GLU A 73 6.93 -35.36 22.97
C GLU A 73 5.45 -34.95 23.02
N LEU A 74 5.05 -34.25 24.09
CA LEU A 74 3.69 -33.74 24.26
C LEU A 74 3.31 -32.76 23.15
N LEU A 75 4.19 -31.79 22.89
CA LEU A 75 4.02 -30.77 21.86
C LEU A 75 4.10 -31.36 20.44
N SER A 76 5.04 -32.28 20.20
CA SER A 76 5.14 -32.96 18.90
C SER A 76 3.89 -33.81 18.60
N GLY A 77 3.36 -34.47 19.62
CA GLY A 77 2.09 -35.20 19.50
C GLY A 77 0.90 -34.29 19.17
N PHE A 78 0.86 -33.08 19.73
CA PHE A 78 -0.15 -32.07 19.37
C PHE A 78 0.01 -31.59 17.93
N ALA A 79 1.22 -31.22 17.51
CA ALA A 79 1.49 -30.78 16.14
C ALA A 79 1.12 -31.85 15.10
N ARG A 80 1.42 -33.13 15.39
CA ARG A 80 1.00 -34.25 14.53
C ARG A 80 -0.52 -34.40 14.47
N ALA A 81 -1.21 -34.31 15.61
CA ALA A 81 -2.67 -34.40 15.65
C ALA A 81 -3.33 -33.25 14.87
N ALA A 82 -2.75 -32.04 14.91
CA ALA A 82 -3.21 -30.92 14.11
C ALA A 82 -3.01 -31.19 12.61
N ALA A 83 -1.83 -31.69 12.21
CA ALA A 83 -1.53 -32.02 10.83
C ALA A 83 -2.46 -33.11 10.25
N GLU A 84 -2.86 -34.10 11.05
CA GLU A 84 -3.86 -35.11 10.67
C GLU A 84 -5.25 -34.52 10.36
N GLN A 85 -5.55 -33.31 10.87
CA GLN A 85 -6.76 -32.53 10.54
C GLN A 85 -6.52 -31.50 9.41
N GLY A 86 -5.33 -31.49 8.79
CA GLY A 86 -4.95 -30.50 7.79
C GLY A 86 -4.56 -29.12 8.35
N LEU A 87 -4.29 -29.03 9.66
CA LEU A 87 -3.92 -27.79 10.34
C LEU A 87 -2.41 -27.70 10.53
N LYS A 88 -1.84 -26.54 10.23
CA LYS A 88 -0.46 -26.17 10.60
C LYS A 88 -0.46 -25.50 11.98
N VAL A 89 0.63 -25.63 12.73
CA VAL A 89 0.76 -25.01 14.06
C VAL A 89 1.82 -23.92 14.05
N MET A 90 1.44 -22.74 14.51
CA MET A 90 2.27 -21.58 14.74
C MET A 90 2.30 -21.25 16.23
N MET A 91 3.42 -20.73 16.71
CA MET A 91 3.57 -20.23 18.07
C MET A 91 4.09 -18.80 18.10
N ASP A 92 3.93 -18.13 19.24
CA ASP A 92 4.62 -16.87 19.47
C ASP A 92 6.12 -17.06 19.69
N LEU A 93 6.90 -16.23 19.01
CA LEU A 93 8.34 -16.07 19.19
C LEU A 93 8.62 -14.67 19.76
N VAL A 94 8.99 -14.63 21.04
CA VAL A 94 9.25 -13.39 21.80
C VAL A 94 10.75 -13.17 21.87
N VAL A 95 11.26 -12.15 21.15
CA VAL A 95 12.72 -11.90 21.03
C VAL A 95 13.16 -10.61 21.74
N ASN A 96 12.24 -9.68 21.98
CA ASN A 96 12.55 -8.37 22.58
C ASN A 96 12.78 -8.43 24.11
N HIS A 97 12.26 -9.44 24.81
CA HIS A 97 12.35 -9.55 26.26
C HIS A 97 12.26 -11.00 26.78
N SER A 98 12.51 -11.19 28.07
CA SER A 98 12.28 -12.42 28.85
C SER A 98 11.82 -12.04 30.27
N SER A 99 11.43 -12.99 31.12
CA SER A 99 11.22 -12.69 32.54
C SER A 99 12.51 -12.24 33.23
N ARG A 100 12.39 -11.43 34.29
CA ARG A 100 13.56 -11.00 35.09
C ARG A 100 14.29 -12.15 35.79
N ASP A 101 13.60 -13.24 36.10
CA ASP A 101 14.19 -14.44 36.70
C ASP A 101 14.45 -15.56 35.68
N ALA A 102 14.52 -15.22 34.38
CA ALA A 102 14.77 -16.15 33.30
C ALA A 102 16.18 -16.76 33.35
N LEU A 103 16.31 -18.02 32.93
CA LEU A 103 17.61 -18.68 32.79
C LEU A 103 18.51 -17.91 31.82
N LEU A 104 17.92 -17.35 30.76
CA LEU A 104 18.62 -16.51 29.79
C LEU A 104 19.29 -15.28 30.44
N VAL A 105 18.68 -14.70 31.48
CA VAL A 105 19.25 -13.55 32.24
C VAL A 105 20.45 -13.99 33.08
N VAL A 106 20.42 -15.22 33.61
CA VAL A 106 21.49 -15.79 34.42
C VAL A 106 22.67 -16.22 33.55
N ASP A 107 22.39 -16.91 32.45
CA ASP A 107 23.40 -17.49 31.56
C ASP A 107 24.04 -16.43 30.65
N HIS A 108 23.27 -15.42 30.24
CA HIS A 108 23.70 -14.36 29.34
C HIS A 108 23.35 -12.96 29.86
N PRO A 109 23.84 -12.55 31.05
CA PRO A 109 23.50 -11.26 31.66
C PRO A 109 23.89 -10.04 30.81
N GLN A 110 24.88 -10.20 29.92
CA GLN A 110 25.34 -9.20 28.96
C GLN A 110 24.35 -8.95 27.81
N TRP A 111 23.38 -9.82 27.58
CA TRP A 111 22.35 -9.62 26.54
C TRP A 111 21.23 -8.69 26.97
N PHE A 112 21.14 -8.33 28.25
CA PHE A 112 20.04 -7.54 28.79
C PHE A 112 20.44 -6.09 29.07
N ALA A 113 19.46 -5.19 28.93
CA ALA A 113 19.65 -3.77 29.21
C ALA A 113 19.69 -3.53 30.72
N ARG A 114 20.65 -2.70 31.17
CA ARG A 114 20.83 -2.31 32.56
C ARG A 114 20.88 -0.78 32.67
N ASP A 115 20.31 -0.25 33.73
CA ASP A 115 20.37 1.18 34.04
C ASP A 115 21.72 1.55 34.70
N ALA A 116 21.89 2.83 35.02
CA ALA A 116 23.11 3.35 35.66
C ALA A 116 23.38 2.72 37.05
N ALA A 117 22.36 2.17 37.71
CA ALA A 117 22.48 1.45 38.97
C ALA A 117 22.74 -0.06 38.79
N GLY A 118 22.81 -0.54 37.54
CA GLY A 118 23.04 -1.94 37.19
C GLY A 118 21.77 -2.81 37.24
N ALA A 119 20.59 -2.22 37.49
CA ALA A 119 19.33 -2.95 37.54
C ALA A 119 18.79 -3.24 36.13
N LEU A 120 18.06 -4.34 35.97
CA LEU A 120 17.47 -4.73 34.67
C LEU A 120 16.40 -3.72 34.25
N VAL A 121 16.50 -3.26 33.00
CA VAL A 121 15.54 -2.35 32.39
C VAL A 121 14.36 -3.14 31.84
N SER A 122 13.15 -2.69 32.20
CA SER A 122 11.91 -3.22 31.66
C SER A 122 11.58 -2.65 30.27
N PRO A 123 10.98 -3.45 29.38
CA PRO A 123 10.42 -2.93 28.14
C PRO A 123 9.23 -2.00 28.42
N THR A 124 8.94 -1.12 27.46
CA THR A 124 7.85 -0.15 27.52
C THR A 124 7.10 -0.16 26.20
N ALA A 125 5.78 0.04 26.25
CA ALA A 125 4.95 0.26 25.07
C ALA A 125 4.11 1.52 25.23
N VAL A 126 3.72 2.10 24.09
CA VAL A 126 2.81 3.26 24.08
C VAL A 126 1.39 2.75 24.31
N ASP A 127 0.70 3.33 25.29
CA ASP A 127 -0.73 3.09 25.53
C ASP A 127 -1.44 4.43 25.71
N ALA A 128 -2.39 4.72 24.82
CA ALA A 128 -3.17 5.96 24.85
C ALA A 128 -4.11 6.06 26.06
N GLY A 129 -4.37 4.95 26.76
CA GLY A 129 -5.23 4.91 27.96
C GLY A 129 -4.50 5.21 29.28
N GLU A 130 -3.18 5.29 29.29
CA GLU A 130 -2.37 5.41 30.51
C GLU A 130 -1.85 6.85 30.75
N PRO A 131 -1.81 7.34 32.00
CA PRO A 131 -1.25 8.65 32.31
C PRO A 131 0.23 8.74 31.89
N GLY A 132 0.54 9.58 30.90
CA GLY A 132 1.89 9.73 30.35
C GLY A 132 2.17 8.85 29.12
N GLY A 133 1.20 8.06 28.65
CA GLY A 133 1.23 7.40 27.36
C GLY A 133 2.15 6.17 27.26
N LEU A 134 2.75 5.70 28.35
CA LEU A 134 3.72 4.61 28.36
C LEU A 134 3.40 3.58 29.46
N VAL A 135 3.15 2.32 29.05
CA VAL A 135 3.06 1.17 29.96
C VAL A 135 4.47 0.61 30.17
N ARG A 136 4.83 0.33 31.43
CA ARG A 136 6.07 -0.36 31.80
C ARG A 136 5.74 -1.74 32.38
N TRP A 137 6.32 -2.78 31.78
CA TRP A 137 6.14 -4.15 32.26
C TRP A 137 7.25 -4.54 33.24
N GLY A 138 7.01 -4.29 34.52
CA GLY A 138 8.01 -4.37 35.60
C GLY A 138 8.58 -5.77 35.90
N ASP A 139 7.92 -6.82 35.41
CA ASP A 139 8.32 -8.22 35.54
C ASP A 139 9.23 -8.72 34.40
N LEU A 140 9.31 -7.96 33.31
CA LEU A 140 10.09 -8.29 32.12
C LEU A 140 11.48 -7.64 32.15
N ALA A 141 12.47 -8.34 31.60
CA ALA A 141 13.82 -7.87 31.34
C ALA A 141 14.02 -7.71 29.82
N ARG A 142 14.32 -6.48 29.39
CA ARG A 142 14.50 -6.14 27.97
C ARG A 142 15.88 -6.57 27.47
N LEU A 143 15.93 -7.16 26.27
CA LEU A 143 17.20 -7.43 25.59
C LEU A 143 17.84 -6.11 25.10
N ASN A 144 19.17 -6.04 25.15
CA ASN A 144 19.94 -4.87 24.74
C ASN A 144 20.45 -5.03 23.31
N PHE A 145 19.80 -4.33 22.38
CA PHE A 145 20.16 -4.30 20.98
C PHE A 145 21.06 -3.13 20.58
N ALA A 146 21.45 -2.26 21.52
CA ALA A 146 22.24 -1.05 21.23
C ALA A 146 23.66 -1.36 20.74
N ASP A 147 24.16 -2.56 21.04
CA ASP A 147 25.48 -3.04 20.65
C ASP A 147 25.34 -4.13 19.55
N PRO A 148 25.58 -3.79 18.26
CA PRO A 148 25.46 -4.73 17.15
C PRO A 148 26.35 -5.96 17.27
N ALA A 149 27.43 -5.92 18.06
CA ALA A 149 28.32 -7.06 18.25
C ALA A 149 27.61 -8.26 18.93
N ARG A 150 26.47 -8.02 19.60
CA ARG A 150 25.66 -9.06 20.27
C ARG A 150 24.65 -9.70 19.34
N HIS A 151 24.31 -9.07 18.22
CA HIS A 151 23.23 -9.53 17.33
C HIS A 151 23.45 -10.94 16.79
N PRO A 152 24.67 -11.37 16.38
CA PRO A 152 24.89 -12.74 15.91
C PRO A 152 24.64 -13.79 17.01
N ALA A 153 25.06 -13.52 18.25
CA ALA A 153 24.89 -14.46 19.36
C ALA A 153 23.42 -14.58 19.79
N ILE A 154 22.72 -13.45 19.92
CA ILE A 154 21.29 -13.42 20.24
C ILE A 154 20.47 -14.05 19.10
N GLY A 155 20.74 -13.63 17.85
CA GLY A 155 20.07 -14.14 16.66
C GLY A 155 20.29 -15.64 16.47
N GLY A 156 21.50 -16.15 16.72
CA GLY A 156 21.82 -17.58 16.66
C GLY A 156 21.07 -18.40 17.71
N TYR A 157 20.95 -17.90 18.95
CA TYR A 157 20.16 -18.56 20.00
C TYR A 157 18.68 -18.70 19.60
N PHE A 158 18.05 -17.61 19.15
CA PHE A 158 16.64 -17.65 18.77
C PHE A 158 16.40 -18.38 17.44
N ALA A 159 17.38 -18.43 16.53
CA ALA A 159 17.32 -19.27 15.35
C ALA A 159 17.31 -20.76 15.73
N GLU A 160 18.18 -21.18 16.66
CA GLU A 160 18.20 -22.56 17.15
C GLU A 160 16.91 -22.92 17.91
N LEU A 161 16.38 -21.98 18.70
CA LEU A 161 15.08 -22.15 19.36
C LEU A 161 13.95 -22.36 18.33
N ALA A 162 13.91 -21.55 17.27
CA ALA A 162 12.93 -21.73 16.20
C ALA A 162 13.11 -23.09 15.50
N LEU A 163 14.35 -23.47 15.15
CA LEU A 163 14.64 -24.76 14.54
C LEU A 163 14.25 -25.94 15.45
N TYR A 164 14.43 -25.81 16.77
CA TYR A 164 13.98 -26.79 17.74
C TYR A 164 12.47 -27.03 17.64
N TYR A 165 11.64 -25.99 17.64
CA TYR A 165 10.19 -26.14 17.52
C TYR A 165 9.74 -26.61 16.13
N LEU A 166 10.42 -26.20 15.06
CA LEU A 166 10.19 -26.73 13.72
C LEU A 166 10.48 -28.23 13.62
N ARG A 167 11.46 -28.75 14.38
CA ARG A 167 11.75 -30.19 14.48
C ARG A 167 10.69 -30.95 15.29
N LEU A 168 9.98 -30.28 16.20
CA LEU A 168 8.84 -30.86 16.90
C LEU A 168 7.57 -30.94 16.04
N GLY A 169 7.51 -30.22 14.91
CA GLY A 169 6.39 -30.24 13.98
C GLY A 169 5.61 -28.93 13.87
N PHE A 170 6.07 -27.86 14.55
CA PHE A 170 5.56 -26.52 14.25
C PHE A 170 5.95 -26.11 12.83
N ALA A 171 5.17 -25.20 12.24
CA ALA A 171 5.33 -24.75 10.86
C ALA A 171 5.64 -23.25 10.75
N GLY A 172 5.54 -22.48 11.84
CA GLY A 172 5.83 -21.06 11.78
C GLY A 172 5.71 -20.32 13.11
N PHE A 173 5.93 -19.01 13.05
CA PHE A 173 6.03 -18.13 14.19
C PHE A 173 5.29 -16.81 13.95
N ARG A 174 4.49 -16.37 14.93
CA ARG A 174 4.14 -14.95 15.08
C ARG A 174 5.26 -14.32 15.91
N CYS A 175 5.91 -13.29 15.38
CA CYS A 175 6.98 -12.60 16.09
C CYS A 175 6.40 -11.42 16.85
N ASP A 176 6.38 -11.54 18.17
CA ASP A 176 5.82 -10.56 19.10
C ASP A 176 6.62 -9.26 19.11
N ALA A 177 5.91 -8.13 19.10
CA ALA A 177 6.46 -6.78 19.09
C ALA A 177 7.66 -6.64 18.14
N ALA A 178 7.53 -7.16 16.90
CA ALA A 178 8.64 -7.32 15.97
C ALA A 178 9.40 -6.01 15.70
N TYR A 179 8.70 -4.87 15.78
CA TYR A 179 9.25 -3.51 15.64
C TYR A 179 10.18 -3.07 16.78
N GLN A 180 10.21 -3.78 17.92
CA GLN A 180 11.13 -3.51 19.03
C GLN A 180 12.48 -4.23 18.89
N VAL A 181 12.63 -5.06 17.84
CA VAL A 181 13.86 -5.81 17.54
C VAL A 181 14.43 -5.29 16.21
N PRO A 182 15.75 -5.05 16.10
CA PRO A 182 16.34 -4.53 14.87
C PRO A 182 16.10 -5.44 13.67
N ALA A 183 15.79 -4.86 12.50
CA ALA A 183 15.56 -5.61 11.27
C ALA A 183 16.79 -6.45 10.84
N GLY A 184 18.00 -5.97 11.14
CA GLY A 184 19.23 -6.73 10.89
C GLY A 184 19.29 -8.04 11.69
N LEU A 185 18.82 -8.05 12.94
CA LEU A 185 18.76 -9.25 13.77
C LEU A 185 17.70 -10.22 13.24
N TRP A 186 16.51 -9.73 12.89
CA TRP A 186 15.49 -10.54 12.24
C TRP A 186 16.00 -11.19 10.96
N ARG A 187 16.72 -10.45 10.12
CA ARG A 187 17.29 -10.98 8.88
C ARG A 187 18.28 -12.12 9.15
N LEU A 188 19.14 -11.98 10.16
CA LEU A 188 20.06 -13.04 10.57
C LEU A 188 19.31 -14.30 11.03
N LEU A 189 18.33 -14.13 11.92
CA LEU A 189 17.53 -15.22 12.48
C LEU A 189 16.74 -15.93 11.38
N ILE A 190 15.91 -15.20 10.64
CA ILE A 190 15.01 -15.77 9.62
C ILE A 190 15.82 -16.44 8.51
N SER A 191 16.92 -15.83 8.06
CA SER A 191 17.75 -16.43 7.01
C SER A 191 18.40 -17.73 7.49
N ALA A 192 18.87 -17.80 8.74
CA ALA A 192 19.43 -19.02 9.32
C ALA A 192 18.38 -20.13 9.40
N VAL A 193 17.17 -19.82 9.88
CA VAL A 193 16.07 -20.81 9.95
C VAL A 193 15.65 -21.28 8.56
N LYS A 194 15.43 -20.35 7.63
CA LYS A 194 14.98 -20.68 6.26
C LYS A 194 16.03 -21.41 5.43
N ALA A 195 17.31 -21.32 5.78
CA ALA A 195 18.36 -22.12 5.15
C ALA A 195 18.19 -23.63 5.42
N GLU A 196 17.66 -24.00 6.59
CA GLU A 196 17.38 -25.39 6.95
C GLU A 196 15.92 -25.79 6.69
N ARG A 197 14.99 -24.85 6.88
CA ARG A 197 13.54 -25.04 6.74
C ARG A 197 12.93 -23.95 5.87
N PRO A 198 13.04 -24.05 4.53
CA PRO A 198 12.51 -23.03 3.61
C PRO A 198 10.99 -22.85 3.68
N ASP A 199 10.28 -23.83 4.24
CA ASP A 199 8.84 -23.87 4.44
C ASP A 199 8.38 -23.18 5.74
N ALA A 200 9.29 -22.71 6.59
CA ALA A 200 8.95 -22.05 7.85
C ALA A 200 8.36 -20.65 7.61
N VAL A 201 7.19 -20.40 8.20
CA VAL A 201 6.47 -19.11 8.07
C VAL A 201 6.81 -18.18 9.23
N PHE A 202 7.12 -16.93 8.92
CA PHE A 202 7.29 -15.86 9.91
C PHE A 202 6.31 -14.72 9.67
N ALA A 203 5.45 -14.45 10.65
CA ALA A 203 4.49 -13.34 10.64
C ALA A 203 4.90 -12.26 11.64
N ALA A 204 5.18 -11.03 11.17
CA ALA A 204 5.58 -9.92 12.02
C ALA A 204 4.37 -9.25 12.68
N GLU A 205 4.37 -9.13 14.01
CA GLU A 205 3.50 -8.18 14.66
C GLU A 205 4.03 -6.74 14.49
N THR A 206 3.35 -5.97 13.66
CA THR A 206 3.66 -4.55 13.38
C THR A 206 2.66 -3.58 14.03
N LEU A 207 1.95 -4.04 15.05
CA LEU A 207 0.90 -3.27 15.73
C LEU A 207 1.51 -2.18 16.62
N GLY A 208 1.03 -0.94 16.48
CA GLY A 208 1.50 0.20 17.28
C GLY A 208 2.87 0.77 16.89
N CYS A 209 3.46 0.33 15.78
CA CYS A 209 4.72 0.88 15.28
C CYS A 209 4.53 2.05 14.30
N THR A 210 5.60 2.82 14.06
CA THR A 210 5.60 3.86 13.02
C THR A 210 5.67 3.23 11.62
N PRO A 211 5.17 3.91 10.57
CA PRO A 211 5.28 3.40 9.20
C PRO A 211 6.72 3.06 8.77
N ALA A 212 7.70 3.83 9.23
CA ALA A 212 9.11 3.56 8.94
C ALA A 212 9.60 2.25 9.58
N GLN A 213 9.21 1.98 10.82
CA GLN A 213 9.55 0.73 11.50
C GLN A 213 8.89 -0.47 10.81
N ALA A 214 7.63 -0.35 10.40
CA ALA A 214 6.95 -1.41 9.65
C ALA A 214 7.70 -1.76 8.35
N VAL A 215 8.09 -0.76 7.56
CA VAL A 215 8.84 -0.95 6.32
C VAL A 215 10.20 -1.62 6.58
N GLU A 216 10.92 -1.20 7.63
CA GLU A 216 12.22 -1.77 7.98
C GLU A 216 12.11 -3.25 8.37
N VAL A 217 11.13 -3.59 9.22
CA VAL A 217 10.88 -4.95 9.69
C VAL A 217 10.46 -5.86 8.54
N VAL A 218 9.54 -5.43 7.67
CA VAL A 218 9.08 -6.26 6.55
C VAL A 218 10.23 -6.66 5.62
N GLY A 219 11.19 -5.75 5.39
CA GLY A 219 12.41 -6.03 4.63
C GLY A 219 13.38 -7.05 5.26
N ALA A 220 13.08 -7.59 6.45
CA ALA A 220 13.92 -8.55 7.15
C ALA A 220 13.65 -10.02 6.80
N GLY A 221 12.71 -10.32 5.89
CA GLY A 221 12.43 -11.67 5.40
C GLY A 221 11.16 -12.31 5.94
N PHE A 222 10.28 -11.53 6.58
CA PHE A 222 8.96 -11.97 7.02
C PHE A 222 8.05 -12.31 5.83
N ASP A 223 7.20 -13.31 6.03
CA ASP A 223 6.22 -13.77 5.03
C ASP A 223 4.91 -12.97 5.13
N PHE A 224 4.54 -12.55 6.33
CA PHE A 224 3.31 -11.79 6.60
C PHE A 224 3.51 -10.68 7.62
N LEU A 225 2.65 -9.67 7.61
CA LEU A 225 2.56 -8.63 8.64
C LEU A 225 1.13 -8.51 9.19
N PHE A 226 0.98 -8.22 10.48
CA PHE A 226 -0.32 -7.91 11.08
C PHE A 226 -0.69 -6.44 10.84
N ASN A 227 -1.86 -6.18 10.26
CA ASN A 227 -2.31 -4.82 9.95
C ASN A 227 -3.28 -4.25 11.00
N SER A 228 -3.53 -2.94 10.91
CA SER A 228 -4.26 -2.19 11.93
C SER A 228 -5.77 -2.08 11.67
N ALA A 229 -6.36 -2.91 10.78
CA ALA A 229 -7.76 -2.77 10.36
C ALA A 229 -8.76 -2.76 11.55
N LYS A 230 -8.45 -3.50 12.62
CA LYS A 230 -9.27 -3.55 13.84
C LYS A 230 -9.59 -2.17 14.44
N TRP A 231 -8.65 -1.23 14.39
CA TRP A 231 -8.81 0.09 15.01
C TRP A 231 -9.37 1.14 14.05
N TRP A 232 -9.64 0.76 12.81
CA TRP A 232 -10.22 1.66 11.85
C TRP A 232 -11.71 1.87 12.12
N ASP A 233 -12.13 3.14 12.14
CA ASP A 233 -13.50 3.56 12.43
C ASP A 233 -14.34 3.80 11.17
N PHE A 234 -13.78 3.46 9.99
CA PHE A 234 -14.36 3.68 8.67
C PHE A 234 -14.55 5.14 8.25
N ARG A 235 -14.00 6.10 9.01
CA ARG A 235 -14.13 7.53 8.68
C ARG A 235 -12.85 8.11 8.13
N ASP A 236 -11.75 7.92 8.84
CA ASP A 236 -10.47 8.49 8.44
C ASP A 236 -9.76 7.62 7.39
N ASP A 237 -9.06 8.23 6.44
CA ASP A 237 -8.39 7.54 5.33
C ASP A 237 -7.08 6.80 5.73
N TRP A 238 -6.66 6.94 6.99
CA TRP A 238 -5.32 6.53 7.43
C TRP A 238 -5.07 5.03 7.22
N PHE A 239 -6.09 4.19 7.40
CA PHE A 239 -5.96 2.75 7.23
C PHE A 239 -5.77 2.39 5.77
N LEU A 240 -6.53 3.01 4.86
CA LEU A 240 -6.41 2.79 3.42
C LEU A 240 -5.02 3.21 2.93
N ARG A 241 -4.50 4.34 3.42
CA ARG A 241 -3.12 4.79 3.12
C ARG A 241 -2.07 3.83 3.67
N GLN A 242 -2.24 3.35 4.91
CA GLN A 242 -1.34 2.38 5.53
C GLN A 242 -1.32 1.04 4.77
N TYR A 243 -2.50 0.53 4.43
CA TYR A 243 -2.65 -0.70 3.66
C TYR A 243 -2.00 -0.56 2.27
N ASP A 244 -2.24 0.54 1.56
CA ASP A 244 -1.62 0.79 0.24
C ASP A 244 -0.10 0.86 0.32
N GLN A 245 0.45 1.44 1.40
CA GLN A 245 1.89 1.50 1.63
C GLN A 245 2.51 0.10 1.82
N PHE A 246 1.81 -0.81 2.50
CA PHE A 246 2.38 -2.10 2.93
C PHE A 246 2.04 -3.28 2.01
N ARG A 247 0.92 -3.24 1.28
CA ARG A 247 0.43 -4.35 0.43
C ARG A 247 1.41 -4.79 -0.66
N HIS A 248 2.36 -3.92 -1.03
CA HIS A 248 3.41 -4.20 -2.01
C HIS A 248 4.68 -4.80 -1.39
N LEU A 249 4.83 -4.75 -0.07
CA LEU A 249 6.02 -5.20 0.66
C LEU A 249 5.88 -6.65 1.13
N ALA A 250 4.79 -6.94 1.85
CA ALA A 250 4.42 -8.29 2.22
C ALA A 250 2.89 -8.39 2.38
N PRO A 251 2.31 -9.58 2.14
CA PRO A 251 0.92 -9.81 2.42
C PRO A 251 0.58 -9.63 3.91
N SER A 252 -0.64 -9.20 4.18
CA SER A 252 -1.08 -8.83 5.52
C SER A 252 -2.08 -9.82 6.13
N ILE A 253 -2.18 -9.79 7.47
CA ILE A 253 -3.13 -10.53 8.28
C ILE A 253 -3.95 -9.50 9.08
N ALA A 254 -5.28 -9.51 8.90
CA ALA A 254 -6.21 -8.71 9.69
C ALA A 254 -6.93 -9.56 10.75
N PHE A 255 -7.59 -8.92 11.72
CA PHE A 255 -8.29 -9.62 12.78
C PHE A 255 -9.44 -8.78 13.33
N PRO A 256 -10.56 -9.39 13.76
CA PRO A 256 -11.69 -8.66 14.32
C PRO A 256 -11.41 -8.20 15.76
N GLU A 257 -10.63 -8.99 16.51
CA GLU A 257 -10.13 -8.68 17.85
C GLU A 257 -8.86 -9.49 18.13
N SER A 258 -8.17 -9.18 19.23
CA SER A 258 -6.95 -9.88 19.66
C SER A 258 -7.03 -10.27 21.13
N HIS A 259 -6.14 -11.16 21.57
CA HIS A 259 -6.08 -11.61 22.96
C HIS A 259 -5.74 -10.48 23.95
N ASP A 260 -5.02 -9.44 23.52
CA ASP A 260 -4.64 -8.31 24.36
C ASP A 260 -5.74 -7.25 24.53
N THR A 261 -6.79 -7.31 23.71
CA THR A 261 -7.81 -6.27 23.64
C THR A 261 -9.10 -6.68 24.36
N PRO A 262 -9.91 -5.74 24.84
CA PRO A 262 -11.27 -6.05 25.28
C PRO A 262 -12.04 -6.81 24.19
N ARG A 263 -12.91 -7.74 24.61
CA ARG A 263 -13.75 -8.51 23.69
C ARG A 263 -14.74 -7.58 22.98
N GLN A 264 -14.94 -7.77 21.68
CA GLN A 264 -15.89 -7.00 20.88
C GLN A 264 -17.31 -7.08 21.45
N ALA A 265 -17.73 -8.26 21.90
CA ALA A 265 -19.06 -8.49 22.48
C ALA A 265 -19.25 -7.80 23.85
N ALA A 266 -18.19 -7.36 24.52
CA ALA A 266 -18.30 -6.72 25.84
C ALA A 266 -19.05 -5.38 25.80
N ALA A 267 -18.96 -4.65 24.68
CA ALA A 267 -19.59 -3.34 24.47
C ALA A 267 -20.97 -3.41 23.79
N ALA A 268 -21.44 -4.61 23.40
CA ALA A 268 -22.71 -4.76 22.71
C ALA A 268 -23.93 -4.61 23.65
N ALA A 269 -25.03 -4.09 23.12
CA ALA A 269 -26.25 -3.87 23.90
C ALA A 269 -26.96 -5.19 24.27
N ASP A 270 -26.99 -6.13 23.34
CA ASP A 270 -27.60 -7.46 23.49
C ASP A 270 -26.91 -8.48 22.55
N ALA A 271 -27.35 -9.75 22.59
CA ALA A 271 -26.76 -10.81 21.79
C ALA A 271 -26.91 -10.61 20.27
N ALA A 272 -28.03 -10.04 19.81
CA ALA A 272 -28.25 -9.78 18.39
C ALA A 272 -27.39 -8.63 17.87
N ASP A 273 -27.17 -7.60 18.71
CA ASP A 273 -26.22 -6.54 18.44
C ASP A 273 -24.78 -7.04 18.43
N ALA A 274 -24.41 -7.87 19.41
CA ALA A 274 -23.10 -8.50 19.47
C ALA A 274 -22.82 -9.34 18.22
N GLU A 275 -23.79 -10.14 17.77
CA GLU A 275 -23.66 -10.97 16.56
C GLU A 275 -23.49 -10.10 15.29
N ARG A 276 -24.28 -9.02 15.14
CA ARG A 276 -24.13 -8.09 14.01
C ARG A 276 -22.75 -7.45 13.98
N GLN A 277 -22.27 -6.95 15.13
CA GLN A 277 -20.96 -6.33 15.23
C GLN A 277 -19.84 -7.33 14.94
N ALA A 278 -19.95 -8.56 15.46
CA ALA A 278 -18.98 -9.63 15.20
C ALA A 278 -18.92 -9.98 13.70
N ARG A 279 -20.07 -10.16 13.05
CA ARG A 279 -20.15 -10.41 11.60
C ARG A 279 -19.53 -9.26 10.81
N ARG A 280 -19.83 -8.00 11.14
CA ARG A 280 -19.20 -6.82 10.49
C ARG A 280 -17.69 -6.87 10.60
N MET A 281 -17.14 -7.13 11.79
CA MET A 281 -15.70 -7.16 12.01
C MET A 281 -15.01 -8.33 11.29
N VAL A 282 -15.67 -9.48 11.18
CA VAL A 282 -15.19 -10.58 10.34
C VAL A 282 -15.16 -10.15 8.87
N LEU A 283 -16.26 -9.59 8.34
CA LEU A 283 -16.28 -9.12 6.95
C LEU A 283 -15.20 -8.07 6.66
N LEU A 284 -14.96 -7.15 7.60
CA LEU A 284 -13.84 -6.20 7.51
C LEU A 284 -12.51 -6.95 7.48
N ALA A 285 -12.22 -7.87 8.40
CA ALA A 285 -10.95 -8.59 8.43
C ALA A 285 -10.71 -9.40 7.15
N LEU A 286 -11.75 -10.05 6.60
CA LEU A 286 -11.65 -10.78 5.33
C LEU A 286 -11.36 -9.85 4.16
N PHE A 287 -11.98 -8.66 4.14
CA PHE A 287 -11.80 -7.63 3.12
C PHE A 287 -10.42 -6.96 3.24
N ALA A 288 -9.97 -6.64 4.45
CA ALA A 288 -8.84 -5.77 4.77
C ALA A 288 -7.45 -6.41 4.62
N ALA A 289 -7.36 -7.70 4.31
CA ALA A 289 -6.10 -8.44 4.25
C ALA A 289 -6.22 -9.71 3.41
N THR A 290 -5.10 -10.28 2.99
CA THR A 290 -5.09 -11.61 2.36
C THR A 290 -5.23 -12.75 3.39
N GLY A 291 -4.62 -12.63 4.58
CA GLY A 291 -4.78 -13.55 5.70
C GLY A 291 -5.70 -12.96 6.78
N TRP A 292 -6.20 -13.80 7.69
CA TRP A 292 -6.90 -13.27 8.88
C TRP A 292 -6.74 -14.18 10.10
N MET A 293 -6.92 -13.61 11.28
CA MET A 293 -6.85 -14.31 12.56
C MET A 293 -8.12 -14.08 13.39
N MET A 294 -8.57 -15.11 14.11
CA MET A 294 -9.66 -15.03 15.09
C MET A 294 -9.26 -15.70 16.42
N PRO A 295 -9.42 -15.03 17.58
CA PRO A 295 -9.21 -15.66 18.88
C PRO A 295 -10.40 -16.49 19.36
N ILE A 296 -10.08 -17.59 20.05
CA ILE A 296 -11.04 -18.47 20.71
C ILE A 296 -12.07 -17.69 21.55
N GLY A 297 -13.34 -18.06 21.37
CA GLY A 297 -14.47 -17.47 22.08
C GLY A 297 -15.14 -16.33 21.32
N PHE A 298 -14.46 -15.73 20.33
CA PHE A 298 -15.07 -14.70 19.47
C PHE A 298 -16.29 -15.25 18.73
N GLU A 299 -16.17 -16.49 18.22
CA GLU A 299 -17.25 -17.18 17.51
C GLU A 299 -18.50 -17.43 18.37
N PHE A 300 -18.35 -17.37 19.70
CA PHE A 300 -19.41 -17.60 20.68
C PHE A 300 -19.93 -16.31 21.34
N GLY A 301 -19.36 -15.16 20.99
CA GLY A 301 -19.72 -13.88 21.62
C GLY A 301 -19.23 -13.75 23.06
N PHE A 302 -18.09 -14.37 23.40
CA PHE A 302 -17.49 -14.26 24.73
C PHE A 302 -17.15 -12.80 25.06
N ARG A 303 -17.36 -12.42 26.32
CA ARG A 303 -17.28 -11.03 26.80
C ARG A 303 -16.14 -10.83 27.78
N ARG A 304 -15.70 -11.90 28.46
CA ARG A 304 -14.56 -11.85 29.36
C ARG A 304 -13.27 -11.69 28.56
N ARG A 305 -12.47 -10.67 28.94
CA ARG A 305 -11.14 -10.44 28.39
C ARG A 305 -10.25 -11.66 28.67
N LEU A 306 -9.43 -12.04 27.69
CA LEU A 306 -8.36 -13.03 27.90
C LEU A 306 -7.25 -12.39 28.74
N ASP A 307 -6.84 -13.08 29.79
CA ASP A 307 -5.80 -12.63 30.70
C ASP A 307 -4.64 -13.62 30.67
N VAL A 308 -3.45 -13.11 30.39
CA VAL A 308 -2.21 -13.89 30.23
C VAL A 308 -1.66 -14.48 31.54
N VAL A 309 -2.32 -14.22 32.67
CA VAL A 309 -1.99 -14.80 33.99
C VAL A 309 -3.18 -15.58 34.53
N ALA A 310 -4.39 -15.01 34.45
CA ALA A 310 -5.55 -15.41 35.23
C ALA A 310 -6.55 -16.29 34.49
N SER A 311 -6.61 -16.27 33.15
CA SER A 311 -7.59 -17.09 32.42
C SER A 311 -7.40 -18.58 32.68
N ARG A 312 -8.49 -19.32 32.85
CA ARG A 312 -8.51 -20.77 33.09
C ARG A 312 -9.63 -21.44 32.28
N PRO A 313 -9.63 -22.78 32.12
CA PRO A 313 -10.73 -23.48 31.45
C PRO A 313 -12.11 -23.26 32.10
N ALA A 314 -12.14 -23.01 33.42
CA ALA A 314 -13.36 -22.69 34.15
C ALA A 314 -13.97 -21.32 33.77
N ASP A 315 -13.23 -20.47 33.04
CA ASP A 315 -13.72 -19.20 32.52
C ASP A 315 -14.51 -19.33 31.21
N TRP A 316 -14.72 -20.56 30.71
CA TRP A 316 -15.55 -20.81 29.54
C TRP A 316 -16.97 -20.25 29.74
N GLU A 317 -17.37 -19.29 28.92
CA GLU A 317 -18.66 -18.61 29.05
C GLU A 317 -19.77 -19.38 28.33
N GLU A 318 -21.02 -19.12 28.74
CA GLU A 318 -22.19 -19.55 27.96
C GLU A 318 -22.26 -18.73 26.67
N PRO A 319 -22.31 -19.35 25.48
CA PRO A 319 -22.36 -18.62 24.21
C PRO A 319 -23.57 -17.70 24.11
N TRP A 320 -23.36 -16.47 23.63
CA TRP A 320 -24.44 -15.55 23.25
C TRP A 320 -25.02 -15.87 21.87
N PHE A 321 -24.17 -16.41 21.00
CA PHE A 321 -24.49 -16.86 19.65
C PHE A 321 -23.46 -17.93 19.26
N ASP A 322 -23.62 -18.55 18.08
CA ASP A 322 -22.61 -19.45 17.51
C ASP A 322 -22.42 -19.13 16.02
N LEU A 323 -21.27 -18.53 15.70
CA LEU A 323 -20.89 -18.18 14.34
C LEU A 323 -20.09 -19.27 13.63
N SER A 324 -19.82 -20.42 14.25
CA SER A 324 -18.88 -21.44 13.73
C SER A 324 -19.22 -21.88 12.31
N ALA A 325 -20.49 -22.23 12.04
CA ALA A 325 -20.92 -22.65 10.71
C ALA A 325 -20.80 -21.52 9.67
N TRP A 326 -21.13 -20.29 10.06
CA TRP A 326 -21.02 -19.13 9.19
C TRP A 326 -19.55 -18.76 8.90
N ILE A 327 -18.68 -18.85 9.91
CA ILE A 327 -17.22 -18.68 9.77
C ILE A 327 -16.66 -19.70 8.77
N GLY A 328 -17.08 -20.97 8.87
CA GLY A 328 -16.75 -22.01 7.91
C GLY A 328 -17.11 -21.63 6.47
N ALA A 329 -18.31 -21.09 6.29
CA ALA A 329 -18.81 -20.66 4.99
C ALA A 329 -18.01 -19.47 4.41
N VAL A 330 -17.73 -18.42 5.21
CA VAL A 330 -16.94 -17.26 4.74
C VAL A 330 -15.46 -17.60 4.54
N ASN A 331 -14.89 -18.54 5.29
CA ASN A 331 -13.54 -19.06 5.03
C ASN A 331 -13.46 -19.81 3.68
N GLY A 332 -14.53 -20.52 3.30
CA GLY A 332 -14.67 -21.11 1.97
C GLY A 332 -14.71 -20.07 0.86
N LEU A 333 -15.46 -18.98 1.06
CA LEU A 333 -15.50 -17.84 0.12
C LEU A 333 -14.14 -17.14 0.01
N LYS A 334 -13.46 -16.85 1.12
CA LYS A 334 -12.14 -16.21 1.11
C LYS A 334 -11.10 -17.02 0.32
N ALA A 335 -11.16 -18.35 0.41
CA ALA A 335 -10.25 -19.23 -0.33
C ALA A 335 -10.53 -19.29 -1.84
N THR A 336 -11.73 -18.89 -2.30
CA THR A 336 -12.18 -19.08 -3.69
C THR A 336 -12.45 -17.79 -4.44
N VAL A 337 -12.49 -16.64 -3.76
CA VAL A 337 -12.71 -15.32 -4.34
C VAL A 337 -11.35 -14.60 -4.47
N PRO A 338 -10.79 -14.48 -5.70
CA PRO A 338 -9.49 -13.83 -5.94
C PRO A 338 -9.29 -12.51 -5.20
N ALA A 339 -10.25 -11.59 -5.28
CA ALA A 339 -10.15 -10.27 -4.63
C ALA A 339 -10.05 -10.32 -3.08
N LEU A 340 -10.38 -11.47 -2.45
CA LEU A 340 -10.19 -11.70 -1.01
C LEU A 340 -8.98 -12.59 -0.70
N ALA A 341 -8.50 -13.35 -1.68
CA ALA A 341 -7.44 -14.35 -1.55
C ALA A 341 -6.04 -13.78 -1.83
N GLU A 342 -5.91 -12.55 -2.31
CA GLU A 342 -4.63 -11.90 -2.56
C GLU A 342 -4.63 -10.44 -2.11
N GLU A 343 -3.45 -9.81 -2.13
CA GLU A 343 -3.37 -8.37 -1.91
C GLU A 343 -3.78 -7.59 -3.16
N GLY A 344 -4.67 -6.63 -2.95
CA GLY A 344 -5.43 -5.95 -3.99
C GLY A 344 -5.59 -4.46 -3.71
N MET A 345 -5.96 -3.65 -4.69
CA MET A 345 -6.20 -2.23 -4.46
C MET A 345 -7.50 -2.04 -3.70
N MET A 346 -7.46 -1.23 -2.64
CA MET A 346 -8.66 -0.77 -1.95
C MET A 346 -8.96 0.67 -2.33
N GLU A 347 -10.21 0.94 -2.69
CA GLU A 347 -10.72 2.26 -3.03
C GLU A 347 -11.96 2.55 -2.20
N GLN A 348 -12.07 3.78 -1.68
CA GLN A 348 -13.30 4.26 -1.08
C GLN A 348 -14.19 4.90 -2.14
N LEU A 349 -15.40 4.37 -2.29
CA LEU A 349 -16.40 4.81 -3.26
C LEU A 349 -17.42 5.80 -2.67
N SER A 350 -17.58 5.81 -1.35
CA SER A 350 -18.42 6.77 -0.62
C SER A 350 -17.65 8.05 -0.31
N ALA A 351 -18.35 9.19 -0.23
CA ALA A 351 -17.73 10.44 0.22
C ALA A 351 -17.29 10.34 1.69
N ASP A 352 -16.29 11.15 2.06
CA ASP A 352 -15.80 11.21 3.44
C ASP A 352 -16.92 11.65 4.40
N GLY A 353 -17.04 10.92 5.51
CA GLY A 353 -18.05 11.18 6.54
C GLY A 353 -19.47 10.67 6.21
N ASP A 354 -19.67 9.95 5.11
CA ASP A 354 -20.95 9.29 4.84
C ASP A 354 -21.23 8.17 5.87
N ASP A 355 -22.48 8.05 6.31
CA ASP A 355 -22.90 7.02 7.26
C ASP A 355 -22.89 5.63 6.62
N LEU A 356 -23.01 5.54 5.29
CA LEU A 356 -22.90 4.31 4.53
C LEU A 356 -21.56 4.26 3.80
N VAL A 357 -20.58 3.64 4.42
CA VAL A 357 -19.23 3.51 3.87
C VAL A 357 -19.22 2.42 2.81
N ARG A 358 -18.64 2.72 1.64
CA ARG A 358 -18.55 1.83 0.48
C ARG A 358 -17.09 1.71 0.06
N LEU A 359 -16.54 0.51 0.13
CA LEU A 359 -15.16 0.23 -0.26
C LEU A 359 -15.14 -0.82 -1.35
N ALA A 360 -14.34 -0.63 -2.39
CA ALA A 360 -14.04 -1.66 -3.39
C ALA A 360 -12.64 -2.22 -3.16
N ARG A 361 -12.49 -3.54 -3.29
CA ARG A 361 -11.22 -4.23 -3.37
C ARG A 361 -11.16 -5.00 -4.68
N HIS A 362 -10.09 -4.79 -5.42
CA HIS A 362 -9.83 -5.44 -6.71
C HIS A 362 -8.78 -6.52 -6.52
N ASP A 363 -8.93 -7.63 -7.24
CA ASP A 363 -7.83 -8.57 -7.43
C ASP A 363 -6.68 -7.91 -8.20
N ARG A 364 -5.51 -8.53 -8.21
CA ARG A 364 -4.28 -7.99 -8.80
C ARG A 364 -4.37 -7.84 -10.31
N ALA A 365 -5.19 -8.67 -10.95
CA ALA A 365 -5.47 -8.63 -12.38
C ALA A 365 -6.62 -7.67 -12.77
N GLY A 366 -7.31 -7.07 -11.80
CA GLY A 366 -8.44 -6.16 -12.00
C GLY A 366 -9.72 -6.83 -12.54
N GLY A 367 -9.75 -8.16 -12.65
CA GLY A 367 -10.85 -8.94 -13.21
C GLY A 367 -11.97 -9.25 -12.22
N ASP A 368 -11.68 -9.30 -10.92
CA ASP A 368 -12.63 -9.58 -9.84
C ASP A 368 -12.68 -8.41 -8.86
N CYS A 369 -13.89 -8.07 -8.40
CA CYS A 369 -14.09 -6.93 -7.50
C CYS A 369 -15.05 -7.32 -6.39
N VAL A 370 -14.65 -7.06 -5.16
CA VAL A 370 -15.49 -7.19 -3.98
C VAL A 370 -15.73 -5.81 -3.39
N THR A 371 -16.97 -5.50 -3.06
CA THR A 371 -17.39 -4.27 -2.40
C THR A 371 -17.82 -4.57 -0.97
N LEU A 372 -17.21 -3.90 0.01
CA LEU A 372 -17.67 -3.88 1.39
C LEU A 372 -18.57 -2.65 1.60
N LEU A 373 -19.77 -2.88 2.13
CA LEU A 373 -20.69 -1.84 2.58
C LEU A 373 -20.79 -1.91 4.10
N VAL A 374 -20.65 -0.78 4.80
CA VAL A 374 -20.77 -0.72 6.26
C VAL A 374 -21.62 0.48 6.65
N ASN A 375 -22.69 0.22 7.41
CA ASN A 375 -23.48 1.30 7.99
C ASN A 375 -22.89 1.71 9.35
N CYS A 376 -22.25 2.88 9.38
CA CYS A 376 -21.66 3.50 10.56
C CYS A 376 -22.61 4.51 11.24
N GLY A 377 -23.78 4.75 10.66
CA GLY A 377 -24.81 5.64 11.21
C GLY A 377 -25.73 4.97 12.23
N ALA A 378 -26.55 5.79 12.89
CA ALA A 378 -27.51 5.34 13.90
C ALA A 378 -28.86 4.86 13.30
N THR A 379 -29.07 5.04 12.01
CA THR A 379 -30.32 4.69 11.31
C THR A 379 -30.07 3.74 10.14
N PRO A 380 -31.04 2.89 9.77
CA PRO A 380 -30.92 2.05 8.59
C PRO A 380 -30.64 2.88 7.32
N ARG A 381 -29.73 2.41 6.47
CA ARG A 381 -29.37 3.04 5.20
C ARG A 381 -29.68 2.11 4.04
N THR A 382 -30.19 2.66 2.94
CA THR A 382 -30.48 1.88 1.73
C THR A 382 -29.39 2.09 0.70
N ALA A 383 -28.76 1.00 0.27
CA ALA A 383 -27.84 0.97 -0.85
C ALA A 383 -28.60 0.54 -2.11
N GLU A 384 -28.52 1.35 -3.17
CA GLU A 384 -28.94 0.91 -4.50
C GLU A 384 -27.77 0.21 -5.20
N ILE A 385 -28.03 -1.02 -5.64
CA ILE A 385 -27.04 -1.88 -6.26
C ILE A 385 -27.29 -1.92 -7.77
N SER A 386 -26.24 -1.64 -8.56
CA SER A 386 -26.28 -1.74 -10.01
C SER A 386 -25.51 -2.96 -10.51
N GLY A 387 -26.08 -3.64 -11.51
CA GLY A 387 -25.51 -4.83 -12.13
C GLY A 387 -25.74 -6.14 -11.37
N ASP A 388 -25.22 -7.23 -11.94
CA ASP A 388 -25.36 -8.57 -11.38
C ASP A 388 -24.27 -8.83 -10.33
N LEU A 389 -24.55 -8.45 -9.07
CA LEU A 389 -23.67 -8.73 -7.93
C LEU A 389 -24.14 -9.95 -7.15
N LEU A 390 -23.19 -10.63 -6.51
CA LEU A 390 -23.42 -11.71 -5.56
C LEU A 390 -23.22 -11.19 -4.13
N ASP A 391 -24.23 -11.31 -3.27
CA ASP A 391 -24.09 -11.09 -1.84
C ASP A 391 -23.40 -12.30 -1.20
N LEU A 392 -22.25 -12.06 -0.57
CA LEU A 392 -21.41 -13.04 0.11
C LEU A 392 -21.60 -13.02 1.63
N SER A 393 -22.35 -12.05 2.15
CA SER A 393 -22.45 -11.76 3.60
C SER A 393 -23.04 -12.91 4.40
N GLY A 394 -23.89 -13.73 3.75
CA GLY A 394 -24.50 -14.93 4.35
C GLY A 394 -23.56 -16.14 4.42
N GLY A 395 -22.34 -16.05 3.89
CA GLY A 395 -21.42 -17.19 3.77
C GLY A 395 -21.64 -18.05 2.51
N GLN A 396 -22.67 -17.74 1.72
CA GLN A 396 -22.89 -18.33 0.39
C GLN A 396 -23.15 -17.21 -0.61
N ALA A 397 -22.71 -17.41 -1.85
CA ALA A 397 -22.99 -16.48 -2.92
C ALA A 397 -24.47 -16.58 -3.34
N ALA A 398 -25.23 -15.50 -3.12
CA ALA A 398 -26.60 -15.36 -3.56
C ALA A 398 -26.75 -14.09 -4.42
N PRO A 399 -27.70 -14.02 -5.38
CA PRO A 399 -27.97 -12.79 -6.11
C PRO A 399 -28.28 -11.63 -5.15
N ALA A 400 -27.57 -10.51 -5.29
CA ALA A 400 -27.82 -9.32 -4.50
C ALA A 400 -29.12 -8.63 -4.96
N PRO A 401 -30.02 -8.23 -4.05
CA PRO A 401 -31.20 -7.47 -4.44
C PRO A 401 -30.81 -6.07 -4.89
N LEU A 402 -31.58 -5.50 -5.83
CA LEU A 402 -31.36 -4.16 -6.39
C LEU A 402 -31.35 -3.04 -5.32
N ARG A 403 -32.08 -3.27 -4.22
CA ARG A 403 -32.10 -2.39 -3.05
C ARG A 403 -31.82 -3.20 -1.80
N LEU A 404 -30.76 -2.84 -1.09
CA LEU A 404 -30.36 -3.44 0.19
C LEU A 404 -30.55 -2.42 1.31
N THR A 405 -31.36 -2.75 2.30
CA THR A 405 -31.40 -1.99 3.56
C THR A 405 -30.37 -2.58 4.53
N ILE A 406 -29.45 -1.75 4.99
CA ILE A 406 -28.35 -2.11 5.88
C ILE A 406 -28.64 -1.49 7.25
N ALA A 407 -28.82 -2.32 8.27
CA ALA A 407 -29.10 -1.90 9.63
C ALA A 407 -27.91 -1.15 10.26
N PRO A 408 -28.12 -0.33 11.31
CA PRO A 408 -27.03 0.28 12.05
C PRO A 408 -26.00 -0.76 12.53
N GLY A 409 -24.71 -0.51 12.24
CA GLY A 409 -23.61 -1.38 12.61
C GLY A 409 -23.49 -2.67 11.77
N GLU A 410 -24.29 -2.83 10.72
CA GLU A 410 -24.25 -3.98 9.84
C GLU A 410 -23.25 -3.81 8.68
N GLY A 411 -22.60 -4.92 8.29
CA GLY A 411 -21.75 -5.02 7.12
C GLY A 411 -22.37 -5.91 6.03
N ARG A 412 -22.09 -5.59 4.76
CA ARG A 412 -22.37 -6.44 3.59
C ARG A 412 -21.16 -6.55 2.69
N LEU A 413 -20.89 -7.75 2.19
CA LEU A 413 -19.81 -8.04 1.26
C LEU A 413 -20.42 -8.49 -0.06
N LEU A 414 -20.27 -7.69 -1.12
CA LEU A 414 -20.85 -7.95 -2.43
C LEU A 414 -19.73 -8.22 -3.43
N ARG A 415 -19.86 -9.23 -4.29
CA ARG A 415 -18.89 -9.53 -5.33
C ARG A 415 -19.48 -9.23 -6.70
N ARG A 416 -18.73 -8.54 -7.54
CA ARG A 416 -18.95 -8.52 -8.97
C ARG A 416 -18.15 -9.68 -9.57
N PRO A 417 -18.78 -10.80 -9.94
CA PRO A 417 -18.03 -11.91 -10.51
C PRO A 417 -17.30 -11.45 -11.77
N PRO A 418 -16.09 -11.99 -12.05
CA PRO A 418 -15.43 -11.72 -13.31
C PRO A 418 -16.37 -12.10 -14.43
N VAL A 419 -16.64 -11.16 -15.34
CA VAL A 419 -17.38 -11.48 -16.56
C VAL A 419 -16.61 -12.60 -17.24
N ALA A 420 -17.20 -13.80 -17.35
CA ALA A 420 -16.59 -14.92 -18.01
C ALA A 420 -16.21 -14.47 -19.43
N ARG A 421 -14.91 -14.20 -19.64
CA ARG A 421 -14.37 -13.77 -20.92
C ARG A 421 -14.44 -14.97 -21.85
N THR A 422 -15.55 -15.13 -22.55
CA THR A 422 -15.68 -16.15 -23.60
C THR A 422 -14.86 -15.73 -24.80
N GLY A 423 -13.60 -16.15 -24.82
CA GLY A 423 -12.64 -16.01 -25.90
C GLY A 423 -11.38 -15.29 -25.42
N GLY A 424 -10.25 -15.73 -25.97
CA GLY A 424 -8.90 -15.40 -25.55
C GLY A 424 -8.72 -13.97 -25.06
N ALA A 425 -8.33 -13.83 -23.79
CA ALA A 425 -8.22 -12.52 -23.17
C ALA A 425 -6.91 -11.87 -23.60
N ILE A 426 -7.02 -10.77 -24.34
CA ILE A 426 -5.88 -9.87 -24.54
C ILE A 426 -5.51 -9.30 -23.16
N VAL A 427 -4.25 -9.49 -22.78
CA VAL A 427 -3.64 -8.94 -21.57
C VAL A 427 -2.88 -7.67 -21.99
N ILE A 428 -3.04 -6.60 -21.21
CA ILE A 428 -2.23 -5.38 -21.34
C ILE A 428 -1.61 -5.14 -19.96
N GLU A 429 -0.30 -5.31 -19.85
CA GLU A 429 0.44 -5.17 -18.60
C GLU A 429 1.77 -4.44 -18.79
N ALA A 430 2.52 -4.25 -17.68
CA ALA A 430 3.83 -3.60 -17.67
C ALA A 430 3.86 -2.25 -18.43
N VAL A 431 2.81 -1.43 -18.24
CA VAL A 431 2.65 -0.14 -18.90
C VAL A 431 3.66 0.87 -18.36
N GLU A 432 4.42 1.48 -19.26
CA GLU A 432 5.41 2.50 -18.94
C GLU A 432 5.26 3.71 -19.87
N PRO A 433 5.41 4.94 -19.38
CA PRO A 433 5.81 5.30 -18.02
C PRO A 433 4.61 5.34 -17.05
N GLU A 434 4.75 4.72 -15.89
CA GLU A 434 3.75 4.69 -14.83
C GLU A 434 4.44 4.78 -13.45
N ILE A 435 3.97 5.67 -12.56
CA ILE A 435 4.54 5.83 -11.21
C ILE A 435 3.52 5.35 -10.19
N ALA A 436 3.90 4.36 -9.38
CA ALA A 436 3.07 3.76 -8.34
C ALA A 436 1.66 3.40 -8.83
N ALA A 437 1.58 2.63 -9.91
CA ALA A 437 0.31 2.18 -10.52
C ALA A 437 -0.64 3.34 -10.88
N ALA A 438 -0.12 4.34 -11.62
CA ALA A 438 -0.82 5.54 -12.07
C ALA A 438 -1.23 6.53 -10.96
N ARG A 439 -0.83 6.30 -9.70
CA ARG A 439 -1.14 7.21 -8.58
C ARG A 439 -0.51 8.59 -8.73
N TYR A 440 0.69 8.66 -9.30
CA TYR A 440 1.40 9.90 -9.52
C TYR A 440 1.61 10.15 -11.01
N ALA A 441 1.45 11.41 -11.41
CA ALA A 441 1.67 11.81 -12.77
C ALA A 441 3.17 11.76 -13.11
N VAL A 442 3.49 11.21 -14.28
CA VAL A 442 4.84 11.33 -14.85
C VAL A 442 5.05 12.76 -15.36
N LYS A 443 6.31 13.20 -15.49
CA LYS A 443 6.62 14.57 -15.95
C LYS A 443 7.20 14.59 -17.35
N ARG A 444 6.79 15.57 -18.14
CA ARG A 444 7.32 15.89 -19.48
C ARG A 444 7.32 17.40 -19.70
N LEU A 445 8.05 17.87 -20.70
CA LEU A 445 7.99 19.27 -21.13
C LEU A 445 7.05 19.44 -22.32
N ALA A 446 6.46 20.62 -22.45
CA ALA A 446 5.63 20.96 -23.60
C ALA A 446 6.44 20.84 -24.90
N GLY A 447 5.89 20.08 -25.85
CA GLY A 447 6.55 19.77 -27.12
C GLY A 447 7.42 18.51 -27.11
N GLU A 448 7.69 17.92 -25.94
CA GLU A 448 8.30 16.59 -25.87
C GLU A 448 7.31 15.49 -26.24
N VAL A 449 7.85 14.40 -26.76
CA VAL A 449 7.10 13.20 -27.07
C VAL A 449 6.96 12.37 -25.79
N VAL A 450 5.73 11.97 -25.50
CA VAL A 450 5.42 10.98 -24.47
C VAL A 450 5.47 9.61 -25.12
N GLU A 451 6.58 8.92 -24.94
CA GLU A 451 6.72 7.52 -25.31
C GLU A 451 5.98 6.64 -24.29
N VAL A 452 5.20 5.69 -24.79
CA VAL A 452 4.44 4.73 -23.99
C VAL A 452 4.74 3.33 -24.52
N SER A 453 5.00 2.40 -23.62
CA SER A 453 5.18 0.99 -23.93
C SER A 453 4.42 0.09 -22.99
N ALA A 454 4.08 -1.11 -23.43
CA ALA A 454 3.31 -2.09 -22.67
C ALA A 454 3.53 -3.49 -23.22
N ASP A 455 3.34 -4.50 -22.39
CA ASP A 455 3.31 -5.90 -22.84
C ASP A 455 1.87 -6.23 -23.23
N ILE A 456 1.66 -6.64 -24.48
CA ILE A 456 0.33 -6.92 -25.03
C ILE A 456 0.34 -8.24 -25.79
N PHE A 457 -0.36 -9.21 -25.22
CA PHE A 457 -0.42 -10.59 -25.72
C PHE A 457 -1.80 -11.21 -25.51
N THR A 458 -2.04 -12.33 -26.18
CA THR A 458 -3.27 -13.15 -26.08
C THR A 458 -2.87 -14.62 -26.18
N ASP A 459 -3.74 -15.53 -25.78
CA ASP A 459 -3.55 -16.97 -26.05
C ASP A 459 -3.61 -17.28 -27.56
N GLY A 460 -2.85 -18.32 -27.95
CA GLY A 460 -2.78 -18.79 -29.33
C GLY A 460 -1.80 -18.01 -30.19
N HIS A 461 -2.04 -18.01 -31.51
CA HIS A 461 -1.16 -17.41 -32.52
C HIS A 461 -1.87 -16.31 -33.33
N GLN A 462 -2.82 -15.62 -32.69
CA GLN A 462 -3.60 -14.57 -33.33
C GLN A 462 -2.78 -13.28 -33.43
N CYS A 463 -2.97 -12.53 -34.52
CA CYS A 463 -2.39 -11.21 -34.67
C CYS A 463 -3.17 -10.20 -33.82
N LEU A 464 -2.44 -9.36 -33.09
CA LEU A 464 -3.02 -8.26 -32.31
C LEU A 464 -2.81 -6.92 -33.02
N ALA A 465 -3.66 -5.96 -32.70
CA ALA A 465 -3.49 -4.55 -33.05
C ALA A 465 -3.91 -3.67 -31.85
N GLY A 466 -3.34 -2.47 -31.75
CA GLY A 466 -3.69 -1.56 -30.66
C GLY A 466 -3.55 -0.08 -30.99
N ARG A 467 -4.03 0.76 -30.07
CA ARG A 467 -3.93 2.22 -30.07
C ARG A 467 -3.54 2.74 -28.70
N LEU A 468 -2.73 3.78 -28.72
CA LEU A 468 -2.51 4.65 -27.57
C LEU A 468 -3.56 5.75 -27.61
N LEU A 469 -4.39 5.82 -26.58
CA LEU A 469 -5.40 6.86 -26.41
C LEU A 469 -4.84 7.95 -25.52
N HIS A 470 -4.94 9.22 -25.92
CA HIS A 470 -4.46 10.34 -25.11
C HIS A 470 -5.39 11.55 -25.19
N ARG A 471 -5.37 12.40 -24.15
CA ARG A 471 -6.13 13.67 -24.10
C ARG A 471 -5.59 14.63 -23.04
N ALA A 472 -5.94 15.90 -23.14
CA ALA A 472 -5.82 16.83 -22.00
C ALA A 472 -6.83 16.43 -20.90
N ALA A 473 -6.43 16.56 -19.64
CA ALA A 473 -7.31 16.24 -18.51
C ALA A 473 -8.58 17.11 -18.56
N GLY A 474 -9.75 16.47 -18.41
CA GLY A 474 -11.06 17.12 -18.54
C GLY A 474 -11.61 17.24 -19.96
N ALA A 475 -10.84 16.91 -21.01
CA ALA A 475 -11.37 16.84 -22.36
C ALA A 475 -12.29 15.62 -22.55
N GLY A 476 -13.42 15.80 -23.24
CA GLY A 476 -14.41 14.72 -23.44
C GLY A 476 -13.94 13.62 -24.41
N ALA A 477 -13.23 13.98 -25.48
CA ALA A 477 -12.83 13.05 -26.53
C ALA A 477 -11.37 12.59 -26.39
N TRP A 478 -11.13 11.30 -26.64
CA TRP A 478 -9.80 10.73 -26.78
C TRP A 478 -9.24 10.94 -28.18
N GLN A 479 -7.96 11.27 -28.27
CA GLN A 479 -7.19 11.21 -29.50
C GLN A 479 -6.45 9.88 -29.57
N GLU A 480 -6.21 9.38 -30.78
CA GLU A 480 -5.55 8.10 -31.00
C GLU A 480 -4.18 8.28 -31.65
N ALA A 481 -3.19 7.56 -31.12
CA ALA A 481 -1.89 7.35 -31.72
C ALA A 481 -1.69 5.85 -32.02
N PRO A 482 -0.91 5.49 -33.06
CA PRO A 482 -0.65 4.10 -33.40
C PRO A 482 0.16 3.41 -32.30
N LEU A 483 -0.15 2.14 -32.06
CA LEU A 483 0.67 1.24 -31.27
C LEU A 483 1.29 0.19 -32.20
N ALA A 484 2.59 -0.01 -32.11
CA ALA A 484 3.35 -0.94 -32.94
C ALA A 484 4.01 -2.02 -32.08
N PRO A 485 4.04 -3.29 -32.53
CA PRO A 485 4.79 -4.33 -31.84
C PRO A 485 6.29 -4.06 -32.00
N LEU A 486 7.03 -4.32 -30.93
CA LEU A 486 8.48 -4.45 -30.89
C LEU A 486 8.83 -5.94 -30.87
N ASP A 487 9.65 -6.38 -29.91
CA ASP A 487 10.04 -7.78 -29.71
C ASP A 487 9.47 -8.30 -28.38
N ASN A 488 9.31 -9.63 -28.28
CA ASN A 488 8.86 -10.33 -27.07
C ASN A 488 7.59 -9.74 -26.42
N ASP A 489 6.52 -9.63 -27.22
CA ASP A 489 5.20 -9.10 -26.83
C ASP A 489 5.20 -7.64 -26.33
N ARG A 490 6.34 -6.92 -26.44
CA ARG A 490 6.43 -5.50 -26.11
C ARG A 490 5.84 -4.67 -27.24
N TRP A 491 5.04 -3.67 -26.89
CA TRP A 491 4.46 -2.70 -27.80
C TRP A 491 4.89 -1.30 -27.45
N HIS A 492 4.92 -0.42 -28.46
CA HIS A 492 5.30 0.97 -28.31
C HIS A 492 4.35 1.89 -29.09
N GLY A 493 4.04 3.03 -28.50
CA GLY A 493 3.36 4.14 -29.14
C GLY A 493 3.81 5.45 -28.53
N ALA A 494 3.49 6.56 -29.19
CA ALA A 494 3.89 7.86 -28.68
C ALA A 494 2.88 8.94 -29.06
N PHE A 495 2.73 9.94 -28.20
CA PHE A 495 1.94 11.13 -28.49
C PHE A 495 2.70 12.40 -28.08
N ALA A 496 2.39 13.51 -28.73
CA ALA A 496 2.92 14.81 -28.36
C ALA A 496 1.92 15.56 -27.47
N ALA A 497 2.43 16.19 -26.41
CA ALA A 497 1.66 17.11 -25.58
C ALA A 497 2.20 18.55 -25.78
N PRO A 498 1.64 19.32 -26.72
CA PRO A 498 2.25 20.59 -27.15
C PRO A 498 2.03 21.75 -26.18
N VAL A 499 1.15 21.61 -25.19
CA VAL A 499 0.77 22.69 -24.27
C VAL A 499 0.96 22.23 -22.83
N PRO A 500 1.54 23.08 -21.95
CA PRO A 500 1.61 22.80 -20.53
C PRO A 500 0.25 22.51 -19.91
N GLY A 501 0.19 21.58 -18.97
CA GLY A 501 -1.04 21.17 -18.31
C GLY A 501 -1.02 19.68 -17.93
N ARG A 502 -2.17 19.20 -17.45
CA ARG A 502 -2.37 17.77 -17.17
C ARG A 502 -2.90 17.06 -18.40
N TRP A 503 -2.29 15.92 -18.70
CA TRP A 503 -2.67 15.02 -19.77
C TRP A 503 -2.93 13.62 -19.21
N GLN A 504 -3.68 12.83 -19.95
CA GLN A 504 -4.07 11.47 -19.59
C GLN A 504 -3.84 10.57 -20.80
N PHE A 505 -3.42 9.33 -20.55
CA PHE A 505 -3.35 8.31 -21.59
C PHE A 505 -3.87 6.95 -21.11
N THR A 506 -4.17 6.06 -22.06
CA THR A 506 -4.47 4.63 -21.82
C THR A 506 -4.22 3.86 -23.12
N LEU A 507 -4.25 2.53 -23.07
CA LEU A 507 -3.97 1.64 -24.20
C LEU A 507 -5.23 0.83 -24.52
N GLU A 508 -5.48 0.59 -25.80
CA GLU A 508 -6.58 -0.26 -26.27
C GLU A 508 -6.04 -1.25 -27.30
N ALA A 509 -6.32 -2.54 -27.13
CA ALA A 509 -5.87 -3.61 -28.02
C ALA A 509 -7.00 -4.57 -28.40
N TRP A 510 -6.95 -5.16 -29.59
CA TRP A 510 -7.93 -6.11 -30.11
C TRP A 510 -7.26 -7.15 -31.03
N VAL A 511 -7.96 -8.26 -31.27
CA VAL A 511 -7.52 -9.28 -32.24
C VAL A 511 -7.79 -8.76 -33.66
N ASP A 512 -6.74 -8.71 -34.48
CA ASP A 512 -6.87 -8.42 -35.90
C ASP A 512 -7.17 -9.73 -36.65
N ALA A 513 -8.47 -10.03 -36.75
CA ALA A 513 -8.96 -11.24 -37.43
C ALA A 513 -8.54 -11.30 -38.91
N PHE A 514 -8.47 -10.14 -39.59
CA PHE A 514 -8.09 -10.07 -40.99
C PHE A 514 -6.59 -10.33 -41.16
N GLU A 515 -5.73 -9.69 -40.37
CA GLU A 515 -4.29 -9.93 -40.44
C GLU A 515 -3.94 -11.37 -40.01
N THR A 516 -4.64 -11.92 -39.02
CA THR A 516 -4.53 -13.33 -38.61
C THR A 516 -4.86 -14.27 -39.77
N TRP A 517 -6.00 -14.04 -40.43
CA TRP A 517 -6.41 -14.79 -41.61
C TRP A 517 -5.39 -14.63 -42.76
N ARG A 518 -4.93 -13.41 -43.02
CA ARG A 518 -4.00 -13.07 -44.13
C ARG A 518 -2.68 -13.84 -44.02
N GLN A 519 -2.06 -13.85 -42.84
CA GLN A 519 -0.83 -14.60 -42.60
C GLN A 519 -1.02 -16.12 -42.78
N ARG A 520 -2.15 -16.66 -42.34
CA ARG A 520 -2.49 -18.07 -42.53
C ARG A 520 -2.69 -18.38 -44.03
N ALA A 521 -3.40 -17.51 -44.74
CA ALA A 521 -3.67 -17.65 -46.17
C ALA A 521 -2.41 -17.60 -47.01
N GLU A 522 -1.47 -16.69 -46.72
CA GLU A 522 -0.16 -16.60 -47.39
C GLU A 522 0.66 -17.89 -47.24
N LYS A 523 0.77 -18.42 -46.01
CA LYS A 523 1.50 -19.67 -45.74
C LYS A 523 0.86 -20.86 -46.45
N LYS A 524 -0.48 -20.93 -46.44
CA LYS A 524 -1.23 -22.02 -47.06
C LYS A 524 -1.15 -21.99 -48.59
N ALA A 525 -1.21 -20.81 -49.18
CA ALA A 525 -1.02 -20.61 -50.62
C ALA A 525 0.40 -20.98 -51.07
N ALA A 526 1.42 -20.58 -50.31
CA ALA A 526 2.81 -20.96 -50.59
C ALA A 526 3.04 -22.48 -50.52
N ALA A 527 2.25 -23.20 -49.72
CA ALA A 527 2.28 -24.65 -49.61
C ALA A 527 1.43 -25.38 -50.68
N GLY A 528 0.78 -24.66 -51.60
CA GLY A 528 -0.02 -25.25 -52.69
C GLY A 528 -1.28 -25.97 -52.23
N GLN A 529 -1.81 -25.66 -51.05
CA GLN A 529 -3.02 -26.30 -50.51
C GLN A 529 -4.31 -25.70 -51.08
N PRO A 530 -5.44 -26.44 -51.07
CA PRO A 530 -6.73 -25.91 -51.51
C PRO A 530 -7.21 -24.72 -50.65
N MET A 531 -7.65 -23.64 -51.30
CA MET A 531 -7.94 -22.34 -50.67
C MET A 531 -9.41 -21.91 -50.67
N GLY A 532 -10.32 -22.65 -51.32
CA GLY A 532 -11.69 -22.19 -51.55
C GLY A 532 -12.44 -21.74 -50.29
N LEU A 533 -12.34 -22.49 -49.18
CA LEU A 533 -12.96 -22.10 -47.90
C LEU A 533 -12.25 -20.90 -47.24
N ASP A 534 -10.92 -20.86 -47.24
CA ASP A 534 -10.16 -19.74 -46.68
C ASP A 534 -10.45 -18.44 -47.42
N LEU A 535 -10.61 -18.47 -48.74
CA LEU A 535 -10.97 -17.29 -49.53
C LEU A 535 -12.36 -16.78 -49.19
N ALA A 536 -13.33 -17.68 -48.97
CA ALA A 536 -14.67 -17.30 -48.52
C ALA A 536 -14.65 -16.66 -47.12
N GLU A 537 -13.87 -17.23 -46.18
CA GLU A 537 -13.66 -16.65 -44.84
C GLU A 537 -13.03 -15.24 -44.93
N GLY A 538 -12.03 -15.06 -45.80
CA GLY A 538 -11.40 -13.76 -46.03
C GLY A 538 -12.38 -12.71 -46.58
N CYS A 539 -13.20 -13.09 -47.57
CA CYS A 539 -14.23 -12.21 -48.12
C CYS A 539 -15.28 -11.84 -47.05
N ALA A 540 -15.71 -12.79 -46.22
CA ALA A 540 -16.65 -12.52 -45.14
C ALA A 540 -16.09 -11.49 -44.13
N LEU A 541 -14.80 -11.53 -43.82
CA LEU A 541 -14.16 -10.51 -42.97
C LEU A 541 -14.18 -9.12 -43.62
N VAL A 542 -13.99 -9.04 -44.94
CA VAL A 542 -14.09 -7.79 -45.72
C VAL A 542 -15.51 -7.26 -45.72
N GLU A 543 -16.52 -8.11 -45.90
CA GLU A 543 -17.94 -7.72 -45.84
C GLU A 543 -18.33 -7.20 -44.44
N GLN A 544 -17.86 -7.85 -43.38
CA GLN A 544 -18.06 -7.37 -42.02
C GLN A 544 -17.42 -5.99 -41.80
N ALA A 545 -16.20 -5.78 -42.31
CA ALA A 545 -15.55 -4.47 -42.26
C ALA A 545 -16.28 -3.42 -43.08
N MET A 546 -16.83 -3.79 -44.24
CA MET A 546 -17.63 -2.92 -45.08
C MET A 546 -18.89 -2.42 -44.35
N GLY A 547 -19.54 -3.29 -43.56
CA GLY A 547 -20.68 -2.91 -42.73
C GLY A 547 -20.36 -1.89 -41.64
N ARG A 548 -19.11 -1.80 -41.20
CA ARG A 548 -18.63 -0.82 -40.19
C ARG A 548 -18.02 0.44 -40.82
N ALA A 549 -17.54 0.35 -42.06
CA ALA A 549 -16.84 1.43 -42.73
C ALA A 549 -17.80 2.51 -43.25
N ALA A 550 -17.29 3.74 -43.38
CA ALA A 550 -18.02 4.87 -43.97
C ALA A 550 -17.22 5.52 -45.12
N GLY A 551 -17.94 6.25 -45.98
CA GLY A 551 -17.36 7.05 -47.06
C GLY A 551 -16.43 6.27 -47.99
N ARG A 552 -15.22 6.81 -48.21
CA ARG A 552 -14.23 6.22 -49.13
C ARG A 552 -13.78 4.80 -48.75
N HIS A 553 -13.82 4.44 -47.46
CA HIS A 553 -13.40 3.12 -47.00
C HIS A 553 -14.47 2.08 -47.32
N HIS A 554 -15.75 2.41 -47.09
CA HIS A 554 -16.88 1.56 -47.48
C HIS A 554 -16.87 1.26 -48.99
N GLU A 555 -16.73 2.30 -49.81
CA GLU A 555 -16.72 2.16 -51.27
C GLU A 555 -15.54 1.31 -51.78
N ARG A 556 -14.38 1.40 -51.13
CA ARG A 556 -13.22 0.55 -51.45
C ARG A 556 -13.46 -0.92 -51.10
N LEU A 557 -14.02 -1.20 -49.92
CA LEU A 557 -14.34 -2.56 -49.50
C LEU A 557 -15.43 -3.18 -50.39
N ARG A 558 -16.46 -2.40 -50.76
CA ARG A 558 -17.51 -2.81 -51.71
C ARG A 558 -16.93 -3.27 -53.05
N ARG A 559 -16.02 -2.48 -53.65
CA ARG A 559 -15.35 -2.85 -54.92
C ARG A 559 -14.54 -4.13 -54.82
N VAL A 560 -13.92 -4.39 -53.66
CA VAL A 560 -13.16 -5.61 -53.42
C VAL A 560 -14.08 -6.83 -53.36
N VAL A 561 -15.23 -6.71 -52.68
CA VAL A 561 -16.25 -7.78 -52.60
C VAL A 561 -16.83 -8.06 -54.00
N GLU A 562 -17.15 -7.02 -54.77
CA GLU A 562 -17.66 -7.17 -56.15
C GLU A 562 -16.62 -7.83 -57.07
N ALA A 563 -15.37 -7.35 -57.04
CA ALA A 563 -14.29 -7.94 -57.83
C ALA A 563 -13.99 -9.39 -57.42
N PHE A 564 -14.17 -9.74 -56.14
CA PHE A 564 -14.01 -11.11 -55.65
C PHE A 564 -15.10 -12.04 -56.22
N ALA A 565 -16.34 -11.56 -56.35
CA ALA A 565 -17.44 -12.31 -56.95
C ALA A 565 -17.27 -12.51 -58.47
N GLU A 566 -16.71 -11.52 -59.16
CA GLU A 566 -16.44 -11.56 -60.61
C GLU A 566 -15.16 -12.33 -60.98
N ALA A 567 -14.28 -12.62 -60.02
CA ALA A 567 -13.01 -13.29 -60.26
C ALA A 567 -13.20 -14.72 -60.79
N SER A 568 -12.41 -15.03 -61.84
CA SER A 568 -12.54 -16.28 -62.62
C SER A 568 -11.86 -17.50 -61.98
N ASP A 569 -10.90 -17.27 -61.07
CA ASP A 569 -10.17 -18.32 -60.36
C ASP A 569 -9.74 -17.88 -58.95
N ASP A 570 -9.28 -18.84 -58.15
CA ASP A 570 -8.84 -18.62 -56.77
C ASP A 570 -7.54 -17.80 -56.67
N ALA A 571 -6.71 -17.76 -57.72
CA ALA A 571 -5.48 -16.97 -57.73
C ALA A 571 -5.78 -15.46 -57.83
N GLN A 572 -6.76 -15.09 -58.65
CA GLN A 572 -7.26 -13.71 -58.75
C GLN A 572 -7.91 -13.28 -57.44
N ARG A 573 -8.75 -14.14 -56.83
CA ARG A 573 -9.39 -13.90 -55.52
C ARG A 573 -8.36 -13.68 -54.42
N LEU A 574 -7.34 -14.54 -54.35
CA LEU A 574 -6.26 -14.40 -53.39
C LEU A 574 -5.48 -13.10 -53.60
N GLY A 575 -5.17 -12.75 -54.85
CA GLY A 575 -4.47 -11.51 -55.19
C GLY A 575 -5.21 -10.24 -54.75
N LEU A 576 -6.55 -10.22 -54.86
CA LEU A 576 -7.38 -9.13 -54.35
C LEU A 576 -7.30 -9.03 -52.82
N LEU A 577 -7.47 -10.17 -52.12
CA LEU A 577 -7.50 -10.22 -50.66
C LEU A 577 -6.12 -9.99 -50.00
N LEU A 578 -5.02 -10.25 -50.71
CA LEU A 578 -3.65 -9.99 -50.23
C LEU A 578 -3.13 -8.60 -50.63
N SER A 579 -3.91 -7.78 -51.33
CA SER A 579 -3.45 -6.48 -51.80
C SER A 579 -3.11 -5.52 -50.64
N ASN A 580 -2.01 -4.79 -50.76
CA ASN A 580 -1.59 -3.79 -49.77
C ASN A 580 -2.65 -2.71 -49.53
N LEU A 581 -3.39 -2.34 -50.58
CA LEU A 581 -4.45 -1.35 -50.49
C LEU A 581 -5.62 -1.86 -49.64
N LEU A 582 -6.01 -3.14 -49.79
CA LEU A 582 -7.03 -3.74 -48.93
C LEU A 582 -6.54 -3.84 -47.49
N ARG A 583 -5.30 -4.32 -47.27
CA ARG A 583 -4.71 -4.41 -45.93
C ARG A 583 -4.75 -3.08 -45.19
N GLN A 584 -4.35 -1.98 -45.83
CA GLN A 584 -4.43 -0.63 -45.27
C GLN A 584 -5.88 -0.19 -45.00
N THR A 585 -6.82 -0.56 -45.87
CA THR A 585 -8.24 -0.22 -45.72
C THR A 585 -8.87 -0.97 -44.55
N MET A 586 -8.54 -2.25 -44.37
CA MET A 586 -8.98 -3.07 -43.24
C MET A 586 -8.42 -2.55 -41.91
N ALA A 587 -7.13 -2.19 -41.86
CA ALA A 587 -6.51 -1.60 -40.67
C ALA A 587 -7.12 -0.24 -40.26
N ALA A 588 -7.73 0.48 -41.21
CA ALA A 588 -8.46 1.72 -40.97
C ALA A 588 -9.92 1.49 -40.53
N CYS A 589 -10.44 0.26 -40.66
CA CYS A 589 -11.82 -0.11 -40.30
C CYS A 589 -11.83 -1.37 -39.39
N PRO A 590 -11.09 -1.36 -38.27
CA PRO A 590 -10.97 -2.53 -37.41
C PRO A 590 -12.30 -2.90 -36.75
N ASP A 591 -12.45 -4.16 -36.38
CA ASP A 591 -13.46 -4.57 -35.42
C ASP A 591 -12.91 -4.38 -34.00
N ARG A 592 -13.50 -3.44 -33.25
CA ARG A 592 -13.15 -3.19 -31.84
C ARG A 592 -14.22 -3.64 -30.86
N SER A 593 -15.22 -4.42 -31.30
CA SER A 593 -16.30 -4.90 -30.44
C SER A 593 -15.82 -5.73 -29.24
N ARG A 594 -14.64 -6.32 -29.35
CA ARG A 594 -13.95 -7.09 -28.31
C ARG A 594 -12.63 -6.48 -27.85
N ALA A 595 -12.43 -5.18 -28.08
CA ALA A 595 -11.20 -4.52 -27.65
C ALA A 595 -11.09 -4.53 -26.12
N VAL A 596 -9.88 -4.74 -25.62
CA VAL A 596 -9.51 -4.61 -24.22
C VAL A 596 -8.81 -3.27 -24.04
N ARG A 597 -9.27 -2.50 -23.06
CA ARG A 597 -8.63 -1.25 -22.66
C ARG A 597 -7.88 -1.47 -21.36
N TYR A 598 -6.69 -0.89 -21.26
CA TYR A 598 -5.95 -0.84 -20.00
C TYR A 598 -6.80 -0.09 -18.97
N GLU A 599 -6.99 -0.72 -17.81
CA GLU A 599 -7.96 -0.27 -16.81
C GLU A 599 -7.61 1.08 -16.18
N ARG A 600 -6.32 1.43 -16.15
CA ARG A 600 -5.83 2.66 -15.53
C ARG A 600 -5.70 3.77 -16.55
N VAL A 601 -5.70 4.99 -16.02
CA VAL A 601 -5.50 6.21 -16.80
C VAL A 601 -4.33 7.00 -16.19
N PRO A 602 -3.07 6.63 -16.51
CA PRO A 602 -1.92 7.40 -16.04
C PRO A 602 -2.00 8.87 -16.44
N GLU A 603 -1.61 9.74 -15.51
CA GLU A 603 -1.50 11.18 -15.75
C GLU A 603 -0.07 11.57 -16.16
N VAL A 604 0.02 12.62 -16.98
CA VAL A 604 1.27 13.29 -17.36
C VAL A 604 1.12 14.76 -17.00
N ILE A 605 1.99 15.27 -16.12
CA ILE A 605 2.17 16.72 -15.93
C ILE A 605 3.15 17.20 -16.98
N VAL A 606 2.67 18.08 -17.85
CA VAL A 606 3.44 18.70 -18.90
C VAL A 606 3.79 20.11 -18.46
N ASP A 607 5.06 20.35 -18.16
CA ASP A 607 5.57 21.63 -17.71
C ASP A 607 6.06 22.50 -18.89
N ARG A 608 6.27 23.80 -18.66
CA ARG A 608 6.92 24.68 -19.64
C ARG A 608 8.38 24.25 -19.88
N PRO A 609 8.98 24.51 -21.06
CA PRO A 609 10.37 24.13 -21.33
C PRO A 609 11.39 24.59 -20.26
N GLY A 610 11.20 25.79 -19.71
CA GLY A 610 12.06 26.36 -18.67
C GLY A 610 12.05 25.61 -17.32
N ALA A 611 11.15 24.64 -17.12
CA ALA A 611 11.17 23.75 -15.96
C ALA A 611 12.22 22.64 -16.08
N GLY A 612 12.54 22.21 -17.31
CA GLY A 612 13.57 21.20 -17.56
C GLY A 612 14.95 21.79 -17.81
N PHE A 613 15.02 22.98 -18.41
CA PHE A 613 16.29 23.67 -18.67
C PHE A 613 16.19 25.16 -18.39
N ALA A 614 17.02 25.65 -17.47
CA ALA A 614 17.25 27.06 -17.21
C ALA A 614 18.60 27.24 -16.47
N ALA A 615 19.30 28.34 -16.74
CA ALA A 615 20.47 28.75 -15.96
C ALA A 615 20.04 29.70 -14.83
N TRP A 616 20.39 29.37 -13.59
CA TRP A 616 19.98 30.11 -12.38
C TRP A 616 21.15 30.88 -11.76
N TYR A 617 20.95 32.17 -11.50
CA TYR A 617 21.86 33.04 -10.77
C TYR A 617 21.30 33.37 -9.39
N GLU A 618 21.99 32.98 -8.33
CA GLU A 618 21.60 33.32 -6.96
C GLU A 618 22.12 34.71 -6.57
N MET A 619 21.24 35.55 -6.04
CA MET A 619 21.53 36.91 -5.64
C MET A 619 21.16 37.12 -4.16
N PHE A 620 22.10 37.71 -3.42
CA PHE A 620 21.85 38.32 -2.12
C PHE A 620 21.57 39.82 -2.35
N PRO A 621 20.31 40.29 -2.30
CA PRO A 621 19.97 41.65 -2.71
C PRO A 621 20.73 42.74 -1.95
N ARG A 622 20.85 42.59 -0.62
CA ARG A 622 21.54 43.55 0.25
C ARG A 622 23.04 43.74 -0.07
N SER A 623 23.63 42.82 -0.84
CA SER A 623 25.06 42.83 -1.18
C SER A 623 25.35 43.42 -2.57
N GLN A 624 24.34 43.89 -3.30
CA GLN A 624 24.52 44.38 -4.69
C GLN A 624 24.92 45.86 -4.79
N GLY A 625 25.06 46.55 -3.65
CA GLY A 625 25.38 47.97 -3.57
C GLY A 625 26.89 48.21 -3.64
N SER A 626 27.26 49.44 -3.98
CA SER A 626 28.67 49.86 -4.11
C SER A 626 29.23 50.58 -2.88
N LEU A 627 28.39 50.89 -1.89
CA LEU A 627 28.77 51.63 -0.69
C LEU A 627 29.15 50.67 0.46
N PRO A 628 30.41 50.68 0.93
CA PRO A 628 30.84 49.81 2.03
C PRO A 628 30.02 50.04 3.31
N GLY A 629 29.58 48.96 3.94
CA GLY A 629 28.87 49.00 5.22
C GLY A 629 27.40 49.41 5.14
N ARG A 630 26.83 49.60 3.94
CA ARG A 630 25.41 49.91 3.73
C ARG A 630 24.73 48.82 2.90
N GLY A 631 23.57 48.34 3.38
CA GLY A 631 22.71 47.44 2.61
C GLY A 631 22.20 48.09 1.33
N ALA A 632 22.15 47.30 0.26
CA ALA A 632 21.70 47.73 -1.06
C ALA A 632 20.18 47.60 -1.24
N GLY A 633 19.61 48.41 -2.14
CA GLY A 633 18.18 48.37 -2.49
C GLY A 633 17.88 47.59 -3.77
N PHE A 634 16.60 47.47 -4.13
CA PHE A 634 16.19 46.86 -5.40
C PHE A 634 16.71 47.61 -6.63
N ALA A 635 16.92 48.93 -6.54
CA ALA A 635 17.54 49.71 -7.60
C ALA A 635 18.99 49.27 -7.88
N ASP A 636 19.77 48.95 -6.85
CA ASP A 636 21.12 48.39 -7.00
C ASP A 636 21.06 46.99 -7.62
N CYS A 637 20.07 46.18 -7.22
CA CYS A 637 19.85 44.86 -7.81
C CYS A 637 19.48 44.95 -9.30
N GLN A 638 18.63 45.91 -9.68
CA GLN A 638 18.26 46.17 -11.06
C GLN A 638 19.48 46.47 -11.93
N ALA A 639 20.45 47.24 -11.42
CA ALA A 639 21.67 47.59 -12.14
C ALA A 639 22.54 46.37 -12.51
N ARG A 640 22.39 45.24 -11.80
CA ARG A 640 23.10 43.99 -12.08
C ARG A 640 22.42 43.12 -13.14
N LEU A 641 21.14 43.33 -13.44
CA LEU A 641 20.38 42.40 -14.30
C LEU A 641 20.95 42.29 -15.72
N ALA A 642 21.45 43.39 -16.29
CA ALA A 642 22.01 43.39 -17.64
C ALA A 642 23.25 42.48 -17.74
N GLU A 643 24.18 42.58 -16.79
CA GLU A 643 25.38 41.74 -16.81
C GLU A 643 25.03 40.25 -16.56
N ILE A 644 24.02 39.98 -15.72
CA ILE A 644 23.57 38.61 -15.41
C ILE A 644 22.99 37.99 -16.66
N ARG A 645 22.23 38.78 -17.43
CA ARG A 645 21.74 38.35 -18.72
C ARG A 645 22.88 38.12 -19.72
N GLU A 646 23.88 38.99 -19.77
CA GLU A 646 25.07 38.82 -20.64
C GLU A 646 25.87 37.56 -20.32
N MET A 647 25.90 37.13 -19.05
CA MET A 647 26.48 35.83 -18.66
C MET A 647 25.68 34.62 -19.15
N GLY A 648 24.47 34.82 -19.68
CA GLY A 648 23.64 33.76 -20.24
C GLY A 648 22.69 33.11 -19.23
N PHE A 649 22.39 33.75 -18.10
CA PHE A 649 21.38 33.26 -17.17
C PHE A 649 19.95 33.55 -17.66
N ASP A 650 19.01 32.73 -17.18
CA ASP A 650 17.58 32.80 -17.49
C ASP A 650 16.73 33.13 -16.26
N VAL A 651 17.22 32.78 -15.05
CA VAL A 651 16.50 32.97 -13.78
C VAL A 651 17.41 33.66 -12.78
N VAL A 652 16.90 34.71 -12.12
CA VAL A 652 17.52 35.29 -10.91
C VAL A 652 16.77 34.78 -9.69
N TYR A 653 17.44 34.02 -8.86
CA TYR A 653 16.93 33.54 -7.59
C TYR A 653 17.34 34.49 -6.46
N LEU A 654 16.34 34.97 -5.72
CA LEU A 654 16.56 35.84 -4.57
C LEU A 654 16.41 35.03 -3.28
N VAL A 655 17.41 35.14 -2.41
CA VAL A 655 17.26 34.79 -0.99
C VAL A 655 16.11 35.60 -0.36
N PRO A 656 15.56 35.21 0.81
CA PRO A 656 14.42 35.90 1.39
C PRO A 656 14.60 37.43 1.46
N ILE A 657 13.61 38.16 0.94
CA ILE A 657 13.60 39.63 0.82
C ILE A 657 12.78 40.31 1.92
N HIS A 658 12.48 39.57 2.99
CA HIS A 658 11.58 39.95 4.05
C HIS A 658 12.32 40.56 5.25
N PRO A 659 11.63 41.26 6.17
CA PRO A 659 12.23 41.71 7.43
C PRO A 659 12.94 40.57 8.17
N ILE A 660 14.10 40.87 8.77
CA ILE A 660 14.94 39.89 9.45
C ILE A 660 14.82 40.06 10.97
N GLY A 661 14.54 38.95 11.66
CA GLY A 661 14.39 38.91 13.11
C GLY A 661 15.60 39.42 13.88
N ARG A 662 15.34 40.00 15.05
CA ARG A 662 16.33 40.59 15.96
C ARG A 662 16.59 39.69 17.16
N LEU A 663 15.62 38.85 17.54
CA LEU A 663 15.77 37.90 18.63
C LEU A 663 16.61 36.70 18.20
N CYS A 664 17.62 36.35 19.01
CA CYS A 664 18.57 35.26 18.72
C CYS A 664 19.21 35.37 17.32
N ARG A 665 19.41 36.60 16.85
CA ARG A 665 20.03 36.89 15.55
C ARG A 665 21.47 36.35 15.52
N LYS A 666 21.83 35.72 14.41
CA LYS A 666 23.20 35.26 14.13
C LYS A 666 24.06 36.41 13.58
N GLY A 667 25.31 36.49 14.04
CA GLY A 667 26.34 37.38 13.52
C GLY A 667 27.15 36.76 12.36
N PRO A 668 28.22 37.44 11.91
CA PRO A 668 29.17 36.91 10.93
C PRO A 668 29.69 35.52 11.31
N ASP A 669 30.03 34.73 10.30
CA ASP A 669 30.55 33.36 10.44
C ASP A 669 29.65 32.43 11.28
N ASN A 670 28.32 32.62 11.18
CA ASN A 670 27.31 31.83 11.89
C ASN A 670 27.44 31.92 13.43
N SER A 671 28.02 33.00 13.94
CA SER A 671 28.17 33.25 15.38
C SER A 671 26.82 33.49 16.07
N LEU A 672 26.66 32.96 17.29
CA LEU A 672 25.47 33.16 18.11
C LEU A 672 25.29 34.59 18.64
N PRO A 673 26.36 35.35 19.00
CA PRO A 673 26.21 36.77 19.29
C PRO A 673 26.26 37.61 18.00
N ALA A 674 25.15 38.26 17.64
CA ALA A 674 25.16 39.34 16.66
C ALA A 674 25.55 40.68 17.31
N GLY A 675 26.43 41.42 16.64
CA GLY A 675 26.72 42.81 16.94
C GLY A 675 25.59 43.77 16.53
N PRO A 676 25.59 45.02 17.02
CA PRO A 676 24.48 45.97 16.83
C PRO A 676 24.16 46.33 15.37
N GLY A 677 25.12 46.16 14.45
CA GLY A 677 24.98 46.44 13.02
C GLY A 677 24.96 45.19 12.15
N ASP A 678 24.95 43.99 12.74
CA ASP A 678 25.02 42.76 11.94
C ASP A 678 23.67 42.52 11.25
N PRO A 679 23.67 42.28 9.93
CA PRO A 679 22.45 42.24 9.13
C PRO A 679 21.69 40.91 9.30
N GLY A 680 22.24 39.94 10.02
CA GLY A 680 21.60 38.66 10.31
C GLY A 680 21.44 37.74 9.10
N SER A 681 20.74 36.63 9.31
CA SER A 681 20.38 35.67 8.24
C SER A 681 19.07 36.09 7.57
N PRO A 682 19.01 36.19 6.22
CA PRO A 682 17.76 36.41 5.49
C PRO A 682 16.66 35.37 5.83
N TYR A 683 17.06 34.15 6.16
CA TYR A 683 16.16 33.05 6.51
C TYR A 683 15.54 33.17 7.91
N ALA A 684 16.00 34.10 8.75
CA ALA A 684 15.34 34.43 10.01
C ALA A 684 14.19 35.42 9.73
N ILE A 685 13.18 34.96 8.99
CA ILE A 685 12.10 35.78 8.45
C ILE A 685 11.19 36.26 9.58
N GLY A 686 10.89 37.56 9.59
CA GLY A 686 9.91 38.18 10.45
C GLY A 686 10.51 39.08 11.52
N ALA A 687 9.97 40.28 11.61
CA ALA A 687 10.23 41.21 12.69
C ALA A 687 8.98 42.10 12.91
N ALA A 688 9.09 43.12 13.76
CA ALA A 688 8.00 44.05 14.04
C ALA A 688 7.45 44.75 12.77
N GLU A 689 8.29 44.93 11.75
CA GLU A 689 7.92 45.55 10.47
C GLU A 689 7.11 44.63 9.55
N GLY A 690 7.06 43.33 9.82
CA GLY A 690 6.26 42.36 9.08
C GLY A 690 6.91 41.00 8.89
N GLY A 691 6.14 40.08 8.29
CA GLY A 691 6.53 38.70 8.01
C GLY A 691 6.76 38.41 6.52
N HIS A 692 6.41 37.20 6.08
CA HIS A 692 6.55 36.70 4.69
C HIS A 692 5.86 37.52 3.59
N ARG A 693 5.01 38.49 3.94
CA ARG A 693 4.31 39.38 2.99
C ARG A 693 4.90 40.79 2.93
N ALA A 694 5.89 41.09 3.77
CA ALA A 694 6.55 42.39 3.83
C ALA A 694 7.88 42.36 3.07
N ILE A 695 8.32 43.54 2.63
CA ILE A 695 9.65 43.76 2.07
C ILE A 695 10.55 44.28 3.18
N HIS A 696 11.80 43.81 3.22
CA HIS A 696 12.80 44.32 4.16
C HIS A 696 13.00 45.82 3.94
N PRO A 697 12.88 46.69 4.96
CA PRO A 697 12.88 48.15 4.77
C PRO A 697 14.12 48.71 4.05
N GLU A 698 15.29 48.10 4.26
CA GLU A 698 16.53 48.51 3.57
C GLU A 698 16.55 48.18 2.07
N LEU A 699 15.74 47.21 1.61
CA LEU A 699 15.64 46.85 0.19
C LEU A 699 14.73 47.80 -0.60
N GLY A 700 13.82 48.49 0.08
CA GLY A 700 12.79 49.36 -0.52
C GLY A 700 11.38 48.89 -0.15
N ASP A 701 10.43 49.12 -1.06
CA ASP A 701 9.04 48.71 -0.90
C ASP A 701 8.56 47.72 -1.99
N LEU A 702 7.26 47.41 -1.97
CA LEU A 702 6.67 46.48 -2.95
C LEU A 702 6.64 47.07 -4.37
N ALA A 703 6.57 48.39 -4.53
CA ALA A 703 6.65 49.03 -5.84
C ALA A 703 8.06 48.92 -6.42
N ASP A 704 9.09 49.10 -5.59
CA ASP A 704 10.49 48.88 -5.97
C ASP A 704 10.72 47.42 -6.40
N PHE A 705 10.18 46.45 -5.65
CA PHE A 705 10.27 45.04 -6.01
C PHE A 705 9.57 44.73 -7.34
N ARG A 706 8.37 45.30 -7.56
CA ARG A 706 7.66 45.14 -8.85
C ARG A 706 8.44 45.74 -10.01
N ALA A 707 9.10 46.88 -9.80
CA ALA A 707 9.96 47.48 -10.81
C ALA A 707 11.15 46.57 -11.12
N PHE A 708 11.77 45.94 -10.11
CA PHE A 708 12.83 44.96 -10.30
C PHE A 708 12.37 43.76 -11.14
N VAL A 709 11.23 43.16 -10.80
CA VAL A 709 10.66 42.03 -11.56
C VAL A 709 10.32 42.42 -12.99
N ALA A 710 9.77 43.62 -13.21
CA ALA A 710 9.45 44.12 -14.55
C ALA A 710 10.70 44.32 -15.39
N GLU A 711 11.78 44.84 -14.80
CA GLU A 711 13.05 45.03 -15.51
C GLU A 711 13.75 43.70 -15.82
N ALA A 712 13.73 42.74 -14.90
CA ALA A 712 14.20 41.38 -15.15
C ALA A 712 13.46 40.76 -16.35
N ALA A 713 12.13 40.84 -16.35
CA ALA A 713 11.30 40.33 -17.44
C ALA A 713 11.61 41.03 -18.78
N ARG A 714 11.84 42.36 -18.77
CA ARG A 714 12.25 43.14 -19.97
C ARG A 714 13.56 42.64 -20.57
N LEU A 715 14.49 42.19 -19.72
CA LEU A 715 15.79 41.62 -20.12
C LEU A 715 15.73 40.12 -20.45
N GLY A 716 14.56 39.49 -20.30
CA GLY A 716 14.37 38.05 -20.54
C GLY A 716 14.81 37.17 -19.37
N LEU A 717 14.87 37.73 -18.16
CA LEU A 717 15.13 37.00 -16.92
C LEU A 717 13.81 36.77 -16.15
N GLU A 718 13.61 35.55 -15.66
CA GLU A 718 12.58 35.25 -14.65
C GLU A 718 13.12 35.51 -13.24
N VAL A 719 12.24 35.87 -12.29
CA VAL A 719 12.60 36.04 -10.88
C VAL A 719 12.02 34.90 -10.07
N ALA A 720 12.88 34.13 -9.40
CA ALA A 720 12.50 33.10 -8.44
C ALA A 720 12.71 33.62 -7.02
N MET A 721 11.71 33.46 -6.16
CA MET A 721 11.79 33.83 -4.75
C MET A 721 12.00 32.59 -3.88
N ASP A 722 12.82 32.73 -2.85
CA ASP A 722 12.86 31.74 -1.78
C ASP A 722 11.52 31.69 -1.04
N LEU A 723 11.01 30.49 -0.82
CA LEU A 723 9.85 30.21 0.03
C LEU A 723 10.29 29.34 1.21
N ALA A 724 10.89 29.98 2.23
CA ALA A 724 11.25 29.32 3.46
C ALA A 724 10.09 29.37 4.47
N VAL A 725 9.40 28.25 4.66
CA VAL A 725 8.26 28.15 5.60
C VAL A 725 8.77 28.02 7.04
N GLN A 726 9.26 29.13 7.60
CA GLN A 726 9.79 29.22 8.96
C GLN A 726 9.75 30.66 9.48
N CYS A 727 9.77 30.85 10.80
CA CYS A 727 9.67 32.16 11.42
C CYS A 727 10.83 32.42 12.39
N ALA A 728 11.33 33.65 12.41
CA ALA A 728 12.09 34.18 13.53
C ALA A 728 11.20 34.33 14.78
N PRO A 729 11.76 34.36 16.00
CA PRO A 729 10.98 34.45 17.23
C PRO A 729 10.12 35.73 17.32
N ASP A 730 10.51 36.78 16.62
CA ASP A 730 9.82 38.08 16.55
C ASP A 730 8.94 38.24 15.30
N HIS A 731 8.66 37.16 14.57
CA HIS A 731 7.68 37.17 13.48
C HIS A 731 6.24 37.35 14.04
N PRO A 732 5.36 38.17 13.42
CA PRO A 732 3.99 38.41 13.90
C PRO A 732 3.16 37.14 14.17
N TRP A 733 3.27 36.14 13.28
CA TRP A 733 2.64 34.82 13.45
C TRP A 733 2.98 34.09 14.75
N VAL A 734 4.13 34.34 15.38
CA VAL A 734 4.44 33.72 16.68
C VAL A 734 3.42 34.14 17.74
N SER A 735 2.95 35.38 17.68
CA SER A 735 1.90 35.89 18.57
C SER A 735 0.48 35.72 18.02
N GLU A 736 0.30 35.86 16.71
CA GLU A 736 -1.02 35.82 16.05
C GLU A 736 -1.55 34.39 15.86
N HIS A 737 -0.63 33.43 15.67
CA HIS A 737 -0.90 32.02 15.34
C HIS A 737 0.00 31.07 16.16
N PRO A 738 -0.04 31.12 17.51
CA PRO A 738 0.79 30.24 18.34
C PRO A 738 0.52 28.76 18.08
N GLU A 739 -0.67 28.39 17.58
CA GLU A 739 -1.06 27.03 17.23
C GLU A 739 -0.28 26.42 16.06
N TRP A 740 0.43 27.24 15.27
CA TRP A 740 1.29 26.76 14.19
C TRP A 740 2.65 26.25 14.69
N PHE A 741 3.00 26.49 15.97
CA PHE A 741 4.31 26.20 16.52
C PHE A 741 4.25 25.12 17.60
N GLN A 742 5.28 24.28 17.65
CA GLN A 742 5.44 23.28 18.71
C GLN A 742 5.97 23.94 19.98
N LEU A 743 5.12 24.00 21.00
CA LEU A 743 5.48 24.48 22.34
C LEU A 743 6.12 23.36 23.16
N ARG A 744 7.17 23.71 23.89
CA ARG A 744 7.77 22.88 24.94
C ARG A 744 6.90 22.93 26.20
N ALA A 745 7.19 22.04 27.16
CA ALA A 745 6.45 21.95 28.41
C ALA A 745 6.46 23.26 29.24
N ASP A 746 7.47 24.11 29.05
CA ASP A 746 7.58 25.43 29.69
C ASP A 746 6.92 26.56 28.88
N GLY A 747 6.27 26.24 27.75
CA GLY A 747 5.63 27.20 26.85
C GLY A 747 6.59 27.86 25.85
N SER A 748 7.89 27.53 25.85
CA SER A 748 8.83 28.05 24.86
C SER A 748 8.74 27.32 23.52
N ILE A 749 9.04 27.99 22.40
CA ILE A 749 9.09 27.37 21.07
C ILE A 749 10.48 26.76 20.86
N ARG A 750 10.55 25.50 20.43
CA ARG A 750 11.83 24.87 20.03
C ARG A 750 12.34 25.52 18.74
N HIS A 751 13.62 25.90 18.71
CA HIS A 751 14.24 26.38 17.46
C HIS A 751 14.34 25.25 16.44
N ALA A 752 14.25 25.59 15.16
CA ALA A 752 14.44 24.62 14.08
C ALA A 752 15.89 24.12 14.09
N GLU A 753 16.05 22.80 13.92
CA GLU A 753 17.35 22.10 13.86
C GLU A 753 17.34 21.20 12.63
N ASN A 754 18.45 21.14 11.89
CA ASN A 754 18.67 20.14 10.83
C ASN A 754 20.02 19.46 11.10
N PRO A 755 20.06 18.46 12.00
CA PRO A 755 21.29 17.95 12.58
C PRO A 755 22.36 17.65 11.50
N PRO A 756 23.60 18.16 11.65
CA PRO A 756 24.18 18.80 12.84
C PRO A 756 24.05 20.35 12.90
N LYS A 757 23.24 20.97 12.04
CA LYS A 757 23.16 22.44 11.84
C LYS A 757 22.13 23.15 12.71
#